data_AF-A0A953XWL0-F1
#
_entry.id   AF-A0A953XWL0-F1
#
_cell.length_a   1.000
_cell.length_b   1.000
_cell.length_c   1.000
_cell.angle_alpha   90.00
_cell.angle_beta   90.00
_cell.angle_gamma   90.00
#
_symmetry.space_group_name_H-M   'P 1'
#
loop_
_entity.id
_entity.type
_entity.pdbx_description
1 polymer ?
#
loop_
_entity_poly.entity_id
_entity_poly.type
_entity_poly.pdbx_seq_one_letter_code
_entity_poly.pdbx_strand_id
1 'polypeptide(L)'
;MRTTGACLLLCLLGSVLSAQPADNQRTEWESSLTDLYLDPALKQGDLDAHAEKLINLIEKSPGSHAALLALRQHMGLKDELSSLRPLYALLAKYATDDFKKCGSRPQEFADAYVELAKRYSVSLEWQTVARRWRGITEVAFVGPFADGSGGTHDDVFAPEVMVDFDAEYQGAHDRIRWQPVKHFDPFDATLSLYSQKRWTGYGYYVATELVSDADRPCRLTFMFNGPTKVWLNGVQMVDMDSRRGDTPDEIEIRAGLQRGRNVVLVKLATISSLEINLYGDDGFPANGVVAMTPGVDSPRVKIGSATTAVVAQPPEYTLAEKLVQQGRDAQSKLLEGLGYLAGAEVYDHYGAEILATTAAERALALLGEEPLVQLQFLRWMDEGPLYSSSERRKLTRAMTEQLLAADATLVPAIFAKAELLAGDERYREAVELLNGALEYTTAKWRVHLKLAEVFRDANWRMEREGAIKDALKIAPDSLPVLRAASDYFASIGAQAREIAMDRQRLKLMPGDPDAHLSLANTLARTADIEGSLKHLRILIANDPASEFLQDRLAEALAANGNLTDALAVVETMAEQSPRPEAALYKGARACLQLGREELGVEYLDRVVKLSPGHHAARRQLQRIRGESEDFWSEYSVAWEELIEHDLTREQFPRADSAVILDEQIQYMYPDGSSISYVRQVRKILTQEGVDARGKERVSGELVIARTIQADGTVLEPITQSGGLIEFPGVKIGAYLDVAYLVRAGGGPLQTLDGDTFYFVDQKLDEPFAISRWVLVAPKTAPISPIYHNMRPDDEGVTITTESTGERVVYTWDVRNPQLPEREAFMPSPVELVPWIECVNPRDWRDRARKVADEGLRGVMDTSLIRERALSLTEGLEADEDRARAIYDWVNATFTTEGDAWNAHQALKSGAGDRQELFISLCAASGVRLAFACVDATPPYKAAPEESMPRPHWGYPNRSDFEDFYVVVRASSGEDIFVSMIDRLRPFGDIPARRHNAPAIIWRDGADGHASDYELGFLPGGSREKDRFENRVTIALGADGSATLEGSITVHGERSYDLKESMRTTPNDELCSELEATLASQYQGFEVSECIFPRIGEVGQPLVQEYTGSVRRMATPGDSRLTLELPGEKLGRLMSILVGSRKRDSDIVLNFDLVQTDEIRIRAPEGYAFSGVPNDLVYPTAPLTYELKFRVEDDELVVTRKLVLGPGRFRPEEYSDLVEQIKRIKQAEDSTLTLVKS
;
A
#
# COMPACT_ATOMS: atom_id res chain seq x y z
N MET A 1 9.45 37.81 18.73
CA MET A 1 8.59 38.89 18.20
C MET A 1 7.87 38.28 17.01
N ARG A 2 6.70 37.63 17.15
CA ARG A 2 5.34 38.19 17.06
C ARG A 2 5.20 39.39 16.11
N THR A 3 4.10 39.34 15.33
CA THR A 3 3.47 40.34 14.42
C THR A 3 3.89 40.21 12.94
N THR A 4 3.01 39.98 11.96
CA THR A 4 1.60 40.40 11.82
C THR A 4 0.77 39.40 11.00
N GLY A 5 0.10 38.50 11.72
CA GLY A 5 -1.29 38.07 11.46
C GLY A 5 -2.16 38.65 12.58
N ALA A 6 -2.17 39.97 12.67
CA ALA A 6 -3.05 40.75 13.52
C ALA A 6 -3.85 41.66 12.60
N CYS A 7 -5.11 41.30 12.34
CA CYS A 7 -6.16 42.30 12.12
C CYS A 7 -7.60 41.79 12.14
N LEU A 8 -7.91 40.51 12.43
CA LEU A 8 -9.31 40.08 12.47
C LEU A 8 -9.61 38.97 13.50
N LEU A 9 -9.20 39.16 14.76
CA LEU A 9 -9.89 38.56 15.92
C LEU A 9 -9.54 39.24 17.25
N LEU A 10 -9.37 40.57 17.22
CA LEU A 10 -9.34 41.41 18.43
C LEU A 10 -10.26 42.65 18.33
N CYS A 11 -11.26 42.64 17.46
CA CYS A 11 -12.29 43.71 17.41
C CYS A 11 -13.76 43.22 17.34
N LEU A 12 -14.01 41.91 17.39
CA LEU A 12 -15.35 41.31 17.55
C LEU A 12 -15.19 40.08 18.45
N LEU A 13 -14.97 40.21 19.76
CA LEU A 13 -16.01 40.41 20.77
C LEU A 13 -15.45 41.21 21.96
N GLY A 14 -15.42 42.53 21.82
CA GLY A 14 -15.27 43.48 22.92
C GLY A 14 -16.52 43.59 23.81
N SER A 15 -17.24 42.48 24.03
CA SER A 15 -18.35 42.42 24.99
C SER A 15 -18.67 40.99 25.50
N VAL A 16 -17.67 40.11 25.65
CA VAL A 16 -17.76 38.93 26.57
C VAL A 16 -16.41 38.68 27.30
N LEU A 17 -15.59 39.72 27.44
CA LEU A 17 -14.37 39.71 28.27
C LEU A 17 -14.54 40.72 29.42
N SER A 18 -15.46 40.44 30.33
CA SER A 18 -15.51 41.12 31.63
C SER A 18 -16.17 40.31 32.75
N ALA A 19 -16.43 39.02 32.56
CA ALA A 19 -16.69 38.14 33.69
C ALA A 19 -15.36 37.48 34.05
N GLN A 20 -14.65 38.01 35.05
CA GLN A 20 -13.82 37.12 35.85
C GLN A 20 -14.74 35.96 36.26
N PRO A 21 -14.38 34.68 36.01
CA PRO A 21 -15.12 33.60 36.64
C PRO A 21 -15.13 33.92 38.14
N ALA A 22 -16.32 33.99 38.73
CA ALA A 22 -16.42 34.18 40.17
C ALA A 22 -15.50 33.15 40.85
N ASP A 23 -14.83 33.49 41.95
CA ASP A 23 -13.87 32.60 42.64
C ASP A 23 -14.39 31.14 42.81
N ASN A 24 -15.71 30.99 42.93
CA ASN A 24 -16.42 29.70 42.97
C ASN A 24 -16.34 28.86 41.67
N GLN A 25 -16.41 29.47 40.48
CA GLN A 25 -16.28 28.75 39.20
C GLN A 25 -14.84 28.29 38.97
N ARG A 26 -13.86 29.06 39.45
CA ARG A 26 -12.45 28.68 39.39
C ARG A 26 -12.17 27.48 40.29
N THR A 27 -12.61 27.51 41.55
CA THR A 27 -12.43 26.36 42.48
C THR A 27 -13.17 25.10 42.02
N GLU A 28 -14.34 25.23 41.40
CA GLU A 28 -15.09 24.09 40.84
C GLU A 28 -14.37 23.44 39.64
N TRP A 29 -13.78 24.25 38.77
CA TRP A 29 -12.94 23.81 37.66
C TRP A 29 -11.68 23.07 38.13
N GLU A 30 -10.97 23.65 39.10
CA GLU A 30 -9.74 23.08 39.67
C GLU A 30 -9.98 21.70 40.30
N SER A 31 -11.08 21.55 41.05
CA SER A 31 -11.51 20.25 41.59
C SER A 31 -11.86 19.27 40.48
N SER A 32 -12.61 19.71 39.47
CA SER A 32 -13.13 18.82 38.42
C SER A 32 -12.03 18.18 37.57
N LEU A 33 -11.04 18.96 37.09
CA LEU A 33 -9.94 18.40 36.31
C LEU A 33 -9.06 17.45 37.11
N THR A 34 -8.86 17.75 38.40
CA THR A 34 -8.09 16.88 39.30
C THR A 34 -8.81 15.55 39.51
N ASP A 35 -10.13 15.59 39.71
CA ASP A 35 -10.97 14.39 39.85
C ASP A 35 -11.01 13.54 38.57
N LEU A 36 -10.90 14.15 37.38
CA LEU A 36 -10.86 13.46 36.08
C LEU A 36 -9.53 12.74 35.82
N TYR A 37 -8.40 13.41 36.01
CA TYR A 37 -7.11 12.90 35.53
C TYR A 37 -6.16 12.42 36.64
N LEU A 38 -6.38 12.82 37.88
CA LEU A 38 -5.50 12.52 39.02
C LEU A 38 -6.19 11.72 40.13
N ASP A 39 -7.24 10.98 39.77
CA ASP A 39 -7.94 10.11 40.71
C ASP A 39 -7.01 9.02 41.29
N PRO A 40 -6.86 8.93 42.63
CA PRO A 40 -6.10 7.85 43.27
C PRO A 40 -6.54 6.43 42.86
N ALA A 41 -7.81 6.22 42.50
CA ALA A 41 -8.31 4.93 42.03
C ALA A 41 -7.59 4.43 40.77
N LEU A 42 -7.18 5.36 39.88
CA LEU A 42 -6.44 5.04 38.67
C LEU A 42 -5.08 4.41 38.98
N LYS A 43 -4.40 4.81 40.07
CA LYS A 43 -3.10 4.23 40.48
C LYS A 43 -3.22 2.76 40.84
N GLN A 44 -4.35 2.37 41.43
CA GLN A 44 -4.66 0.99 41.81
C GLN A 44 -5.29 0.19 40.65
N GLY A 45 -5.50 0.81 39.49
CA GLY A 45 -6.20 0.18 38.37
C GLY A 45 -7.68 -0.12 38.69
N ASP A 46 -8.31 0.63 39.60
CA ASP A 46 -9.73 0.48 39.93
C ASP A 46 -10.56 1.46 39.07
N LEU A 47 -10.80 1.07 37.81
CA LEU A 47 -11.56 1.90 36.86
C LEU A 47 -13.03 2.01 37.22
N ASP A 48 -13.60 1.01 37.92
CA ASP A 48 -14.99 1.05 38.37
C ASP A 48 -15.19 2.18 39.40
N ALA A 49 -14.29 2.28 40.39
CA ALA A 49 -14.32 3.37 41.36
C ALA A 49 -14.11 4.75 40.72
N HIS A 50 -13.27 4.83 39.68
CA HIS A 50 -13.10 6.07 38.91
C HIS A 50 -14.36 6.44 38.13
N ALA A 51 -14.97 5.47 37.43
CA ALA A 51 -16.20 5.66 36.67
C ALA A 51 -17.36 6.17 37.53
N GLU A 52 -17.48 5.69 38.78
CA GLU A 52 -18.47 6.23 39.74
C GLU A 52 -18.30 7.73 39.98
N LYS A 53 -17.06 8.23 40.05
CA LYS A 53 -16.80 9.67 40.19
C LYS A 53 -17.15 10.44 38.93
N LEU A 54 -16.84 9.90 37.75
CA LEU A 54 -17.23 10.49 36.47
C LEU A 54 -18.76 10.65 36.38
N ILE A 55 -19.51 9.61 36.74
CA ILE A 55 -20.98 9.64 36.77
C ILE A 55 -21.49 10.70 37.76
N ASN A 56 -20.90 10.79 38.96
CA ASN A 56 -21.27 11.80 39.94
C ASN A 56 -21.01 13.24 39.43
N LEU A 57 -19.91 13.45 38.71
CA LEU A 57 -19.58 14.73 38.08
C LEU A 57 -20.59 15.10 36.99
N ILE A 58 -20.97 14.13 36.16
CA ILE A 58 -22.04 14.27 35.16
C ILE A 58 -23.37 14.63 35.84
N GLU A 59 -23.75 13.92 36.90
CA GLU A 59 -25.04 14.15 37.56
C GLU A 59 -25.14 15.53 38.22
N LYS A 60 -24.04 15.99 38.83
CA LYS A 60 -23.99 17.26 39.57
C LYS A 60 -24.12 18.49 38.67
N SER A 61 -23.44 18.48 37.51
CA SER A 61 -23.34 19.64 36.62
C SER A 61 -23.44 19.24 35.13
N PRO A 62 -24.56 18.66 34.66
CA PRO A 62 -24.67 18.03 33.35
C PRO A 62 -24.41 18.94 32.14
N GLY A 63 -24.60 20.26 32.29
CA GLY A 63 -24.32 21.24 31.24
C GLY A 63 -22.91 21.84 31.26
N SER A 64 -22.01 21.34 32.10
CA SER A 64 -20.64 21.86 32.24
C SER A 64 -19.66 21.16 31.29
N HIS A 65 -18.56 21.84 30.94
CA HIS A 65 -17.47 21.24 30.17
C HIS A 65 -16.84 20.02 30.89
N ALA A 66 -16.82 20.04 32.22
CA ALA A 66 -16.31 18.94 33.03
C ALA A 66 -17.21 17.68 32.92
N ALA A 67 -18.53 17.85 32.87
CA ALA A 67 -19.45 16.73 32.64
C ALA A 67 -19.30 16.13 31.24
N LEU A 68 -19.02 16.96 30.23
CA LEU A 68 -18.76 16.49 28.86
C LEU A 68 -17.48 15.64 28.80
N LEU A 69 -16.38 16.13 29.38
CA LEU A 69 -15.13 15.36 29.47
C LEU A 69 -15.31 14.07 30.29
N ALA A 70 -16.04 14.13 31.40
CA ALA A 70 -16.35 12.94 32.20
C ALA A 70 -17.13 11.89 31.40
N LEU A 71 -18.07 12.32 30.55
CA LEU A 71 -18.81 11.44 29.66
C LEU A 71 -17.88 10.78 28.64
N ARG A 72 -17.01 11.56 27.98
CA ARG A 72 -16.04 11.05 26.99
C ARG A 72 -15.10 10.03 27.62
N GLN A 73 -14.49 10.38 28.75
CA GLN A 73 -13.57 9.49 29.46
C GLN A 73 -14.26 8.21 29.89
N HIS A 74 -15.49 8.29 30.41
CA HIS A 74 -16.27 7.11 30.79
C HIS A 74 -16.62 6.25 29.56
N MET A 75 -17.01 6.86 28.44
CA MET A 75 -17.29 6.13 27.20
C MET A 75 -16.02 5.51 26.59
N GLY A 76 -14.86 6.14 26.76
CA GLY A 76 -13.56 5.57 26.37
C GLY A 76 -13.17 4.34 27.19
N LEU A 77 -13.60 4.26 28.46
CA LEU A 77 -13.34 3.11 29.33
C LEU A 77 -14.38 1.99 29.20
N LYS A 78 -15.34 2.09 28.26
CA LYS A 78 -16.55 1.26 28.25
C LYS A 78 -16.30 -0.26 28.22
N ASP A 79 -15.23 -0.70 27.56
CA ASP A 79 -14.87 -2.12 27.45
C ASP A 79 -14.00 -2.62 28.61
N GLU A 80 -13.59 -1.73 29.51
CA GLU A 80 -12.76 -2.06 30.69
C GLU A 80 -13.52 -1.98 32.02
N LEU A 81 -14.75 -1.46 32.01
CA LEU A 81 -15.60 -1.33 33.19
C LEU A 81 -16.41 -2.61 33.43
N SER A 82 -16.64 -2.95 34.70
CA SER A 82 -17.44 -4.12 35.06
C SER A 82 -18.91 -3.98 34.65
N SER A 83 -19.44 -2.74 34.62
CA SER A 83 -20.82 -2.42 34.24
C SER A 83 -20.98 -0.96 33.81
N LEU A 84 -21.74 -0.72 32.73
CA LEU A 84 -22.12 0.62 32.25
C LEU A 84 -23.55 1.00 32.65
N ARG A 85 -24.24 0.13 33.41
CA ARG A 85 -25.63 0.31 33.81
C ARG A 85 -25.89 1.62 34.57
N PRO A 86 -25.02 2.08 35.48
CA PRO A 86 -25.24 3.35 36.19
C PRO A 86 -25.26 4.56 35.25
N LEU A 87 -24.31 4.66 34.32
CA LEU A 87 -24.29 5.73 33.31
C LEU A 87 -25.53 5.67 32.42
N TYR A 88 -25.89 4.48 31.94
CA TYR A 88 -27.12 4.30 31.15
C TYR A 88 -28.37 4.81 31.90
N ALA A 89 -28.51 4.48 33.20
CA ALA A 89 -29.65 4.93 33.99
C ALA A 89 -29.70 6.46 34.15
N LEU A 90 -28.54 7.11 34.29
CA LEU A 90 -28.42 8.56 34.34
C LEU A 90 -28.79 9.21 33.01
N LEU A 91 -28.26 8.69 31.90
CA LEU A 91 -28.55 9.20 30.56
C LEU A 91 -30.02 8.98 30.18
N ALA A 92 -30.63 7.85 30.58
CA ALA A 92 -32.05 7.60 30.38
C ALA A 92 -32.93 8.62 31.09
N LYS A 93 -32.52 9.12 32.28
CA LYS A 93 -33.20 10.21 32.98
C LYS A 93 -33.11 11.52 32.19
N TYR A 94 -31.99 11.82 31.54
CA TYR A 94 -31.85 13.00 30.68
C TYR A 94 -32.60 12.87 29.35
N ALA A 95 -32.72 11.66 28.80
CA ALA A 95 -33.52 11.42 27.61
C ALA A 95 -35.01 11.82 27.83
N THR A 96 -35.53 11.74 29.07
CA THR A 96 -36.93 12.10 29.36
C THR A 96 -37.26 13.59 29.18
N ASP A 97 -36.27 14.49 29.30
CA ASP A 97 -36.43 15.92 29.04
C ASP A 97 -35.72 16.38 27.77
N ASP A 98 -35.39 15.43 26.89
CA ASP A 98 -34.72 15.67 25.62
C ASP A 98 -33.37 16.37 25.81
N PHE A 99 -32.61 15.91 26.82
CA PHE A 99 -31.26 16.36 27.16
C PHE A 99 -31.13 17.86 27.45
N LYS A 100 -32.23 18.56 27.76
CA LYS A 100 -32.21 20.01 28.05
C LYS A 100 -31.30 20.39 29.22
N LYS A 101 -31.10 19.48 30.18
CA LYS A 101 -30.19 19.69 31.31
C LYS A 101 -28.71 19.66 30.92
N CYS A 102 -28.37 19.11 29.76
CA CYS A 102 -27.00 18.93 29.27
C CYS A 102 -26.41 20.22 28.65
N GLY A 103 -27.09 21.36 28.79
CA GLY A 103 -26.57 22.66 28.37
C GLY A 103 -26.48 22.82 26.86
N SER A 104 -25.39 23.40 26.37
CA SER A 104 -25.21 23.79 24.96
C SER A 104 -24.64 22.70 24.06
N ARG A 105 -24.32 21.50 24.59
CA ARG A 105 -23.85 20.34 23.81
C ARG A 105 -24.58 19.04 24.17
N PRO A 106 -25.91 19.02 24.04
CA PRO A 106 -26.70 17.84 24.39
C PRO A 106 -26.49 16.64 23.45
N GLN A 107 -25.91 16.84 22.26
CA GLN A 107 -25.68 15.80 21.25
C GLN A 107 -24.87 14.61 21.78
N GLU A 108 -23.70 14.85 22.38
CA GLU A 108 -22.83 13.77 22.87
C GLU A 108 -23.51 12.91 23.94
N PHE A 109 -24.35 13.53 24.77
CA PHE A 109 -25.16 12.81 25.76
C PHE A 109 -26.25 11.97 25.09
N ALA A 110 -26.88 12.49 24.04
CA ALA A 110 -27.85 11.75 23.24
C ALA A 110 -27.18 10.57 22.52
N ASP A 111 -25.97 10.75 21.99
CA ASP A 111 -25.21 9.69 21.32
C ASP A 111 -24.78 8.59 22.27
N ALA A 112 -24.20 8.95 23.42
CA ALA A 112 -23.86 7.99 24.48
C ALA A 112 -25.11 7.25 24.99
N TYR A 113 -26.26 7.95 25.13
CA TYR A 113 -27.52 7.31 25.50
C TYR A 113 -27.94 6.29 24.45
N VAL A 114 -27.95 6.65 23.17
CA VAL A 114 -28.35 5.77 22.07
C VAL A 114 -27.44 4.55 22.00
N GLU A 115 -26.12 4.72 22.13
CA GLU A 115 -25.15 3.62 22.16
C GLU A 115 -25.43 2.63 23.30
N LEU A 116 -25.64 3.13 24.52
CA LEU A 116 -25.90 2.28 25.69
C LEU A 116 -27.31 1.68 25.69
N ALA A 117 -28.32 2.43 25.26
CA ALA A 117 -29.71 1.98 25.23
C ALA A 117 -29.90 0.75 24.34
N LYS A 118 -29.18 0.69 23.21
CA LYS A 118 -29.12 -0.50 22.32
C LYS A 118 -28.71 -1.77 23.08
N ARG A 119 -27.76 -1.65 24.03
CA ARG A 119 -27.19 -2.77 24.78
C ARG A 119 -28.00 -3.15 26.02
N TYR A 120 -28.61 -2.15 26.68
CA TYR A 120 -29.32 -2.34 27.95
C TYR A 120 -30.84 -2.47 27.82
N SER A 121 -31.40 -2.23 26.63
CA SER A 121 -32.85 -2.32 26.39
C SER A 121 -33.14 -3.11 25.11
N VAL A 122 -34.13 -4.00 25.19
CA VAL A 122 -34.76 -4.63 24.01
C VAL A 122 -35.93 -3.80 23.46
N SER A 123 -36.27 -2.68 24.12
CA SER A 123 -37.26 -1.72 23.63
C SER A 123 -36.64 -0.86 22.53
N LEU A 124 -37.43 -0.55 21.51
CA LEU A 124 -37.02 0.31 20.38
C LEU A 124 -37.24 1.81 20.65
N GLU A 125 -37.55 2.23 21.88
CA GLU A 125 -37.80 3.64 22.24
C GLU A 125 -36.60 4.56 21.94
N TRP A 126 -35.37 4.06 22.11
CA TRP A 126 -34.15 4.82 21.81
C TRP A 126 -34.01 5.17 20.33
N GLN A 127 -34.69 4.45 19.41
CA GLN A 127 -34.73 4.80 17.99
C GLN A 127 -35.42 6.16 17.75
N THR A 128 -36.37 6.53 18.61
CA THR A 128 -37.04 7.84 18.53
C THR A 128 -36.08 8.97 18.89
N VAL A 129 -35.23 8.75 19.90
CA VAL A 129 -34.17 9.70 20.27
C VAL A 129 -33.14 9.77 19.15
N ALA A 130 -32.66 8.63 18.66
CA ALA A 130 -31.71 8.56 17.54
C ALA A 130 -32.20 9.32 16.31
N ARG A 131 -33.42 9.06 15.82
CA ARG A 131 -33.99 9.76 14.65
C ARG A 131 -34.13 11.27 14.81
N ARG A 132 -34.25 11.74 16.05
CA ARG A 132 -34.41 13.17 16.33
C ARG A 132 -33.06 13.87 16.46
N TRP A 133 -32.06 13.18 16.99
CA TRP A 133 -30.76 13.73 17.35
C TRP A 133 -29.65 13.39 16.34
N ARG A 134 -29.82 12.38 15.49
CA ARG A 134 -28.82 11.93 14.52
C ARG A 134 -29.27 12.12 13.08
N GLY A 135 -28.30 12.53 12.26
CA GLY A 135 -28.12 12.36 10.82
C GLY A 135 -29.28 12.69 9.88
N ILE A 136 -29.02 13.51 8.86
CA ILE A 136 -29.88 13.63 7.68
C ILE A 136 -29.83 12.31 6.91
N THR A 137 -30.99 11.62 6.86
CA THR A 137 -31.17 10.32 6.18
C THR A 137 -31.44 10.49 4.69
N GLU A 138 -32.09 11.59 4.36
CA GLU A 138 -32.79 11.81 3.11
C GLU A 138 -31.86 12.35 2.02
N VAL A 139 -30.97 11.50 1.52
CA VAL A 139 -29.95 11.90 0.53
C VAL A 139 -30.09 11.16 -0.81
N ALA A 140 -29.63 11.81 -1.87
CA ALA A 140 -29.42 11.21 -3.18
C ALA A 140 -27.92 11.28 -3.54
N PHE A 141 -27.45 10.35 -4.37
CA PHE A 141 -26.05 10.34 -4.81
C PHE A 141 -25.92 10.09 -6.31
N VAL A 142 -24.78 10.46 -6.88
CA VAL A 142 -24.39 10.16 -8.27
C VAL A 142 -22.87 9.94 -8.36
N GLY A 143 -22.46 8.94 -9.13
CA GLY A 143 -21.07 8.51 -9.30
C GLY A 143 -21.01 7.01 -9.65
N PRO A 144 -19.82 6.45 -9.85
CA PRO A 144 -18.50 7.11 -9.85
C PRO A 144 -18.22 7.86 -11.16
N PHE A 145 -17.47 8.95 -11.07
CA PHE A 145 -17.06 9.77 -12.23
C PHE A 145 -15.66 9.44 -12.76
N ALA A 146 -14.80 8.78 -11.98
CA ALA A 146 -13.48 8.31 -12.42
C ALA A 146 -13.25 6.82 -12.07
N ASP A 147 -12.34 6.16 -12.80
CA ASP A 147 -11.87 4.81 -12.52
C ASP A 147 -10.69 4.83 -11.52
N GLY A 148 -9.82 3.80 -11.49
CA GLY A 148 -8.95 3.38 -10.38
C GLY A 148 -7.87 4.34 -9.81
N SER A 149 -8.17 5.62 -9.54
CA SER A 149 -7.30 6.58 -8.86
C SER A 149 -8.08 7.52 -7.92
N GLY A 150 -7.58 7.72 -6.70
CA GLY A 150 -8.20 8.59 -5.68
C GLY A 150 -7.99 10.10 -5.87
N GLY A 151 -7.32 10.51 -6.95
CA GLY A 151 -6.92 11.90 -7.21
C GLY A 151 -8.04 12.83 -7.72
N THR A 152 -9.32 12.45 -7.60
CA THR A 152 -10.44 13.18 -8.23
C THR A 152 -10.84 14.46 -7.50
N HIS A 153 -10.16 14.84 -6.42
CA HIS A 153 -10.52 16.00 -5.62
C HIS A 153 -10.49 17.30 -6.44
N ASP A 154 -9.48 17.46 -7.30
CA ASP A 154 -9.27 18.67 -8.11
C ASP A 154 -9.99 18.63 -9.47
N ASP A 155 -10.48 17.46 -9.89
CA ASP A 155 -11.23 17.29 -11.14
C ASP A 155 -12.63 17.91 -11.04
N VAL A 156 -13.01 18.75 -11.99
CA VAL A 156 -14.35 19.35 -12.04
C VAL A 156 -15.30 18.45 -12.84
N PHE A 157 -16.24 17.77 -12.18
CA PHE A 157 -17.30 17.00 -12.86
C PHE A 157 -18.60 17.80 -13.00
N ALA A 158 -19.52 17.29 -13.83
CA ALA A 158 -20.75 17.99 -14.17
C ALA A 158 -21.58 18.48 -12.96
N PRO A 159 -21.73 17.72 -11.84
CA PRO A 159 -22.43 18.21 -10.65
C PRO A 159 -21.79 19.46 -10.00
N GLU A 160 -20.50 19.72 -10.21
CA GLU A 160 -19.81 20.94 -9.74
C GLU A 160 -20.06 22.16 -10.63
N VAL A 161 -20.67 21.97 -11.80
CA VAL A 161 -21.06 23.08 -12.68
C VAL A 161 -22.53 23.39 -12.47
N MET A 162 -23.36 22.34 -12.45
CA MET A 162 -24.80 22.44 -12.26
C MET A 162 -25.35 21.18 -11.60
N VAL A 163 -26.04 21.36 -10.48
CA VAL A 163 -26.82 20.29 -9.84
C VAL A 163 -28.15 20.17 -10.57
N ASP A 164 -28.30 19.11 -11.36
CA ASP A 164 -29.54 18.75 -12.06
C ASP A 164 -29.92 17.29 -11.76
N PHE A 165 -30.98 17.10 -10.99
CA PHE A 165 -31.42 15.78 -10.52
C PHE A 165 -32.12 14.95 -11.61
N ASP A 166 -32.48 15.55 -12.75
CA ASP A 166 -33.05 14.88 -13.93
C ASP A 166 -31.98 14.51 -14.96
N ALA A 167 -30.76 15.04 -14.84
CA ALA A 167 -29.71 14.86 -15.83
C ALA A 167 -29.09 13.46 -15.80
N GLU A 168 -28.66 13.02 -16.98
CA GLU A 168 -27.87 11.82 -17.19
C GLU A 168 -26.42 12.19 -17.53
N TYR A 169 -25.49 11.68 -16.74
CA TYR A 169 -24.07 11.99 -16.86
C TYR A 169 -23.30 10.82 -17.46
N GLN A 170 -22.14 11.12 -18.04
CA GLN A 170 -21.14 10.10 -18.36
C GLN A 170 -20.37 9.80 -17.06
N GLY A 171 -20.52 8.60 -16.52
CA GLY A 171 -19.72 8.09 -15.41
C GLY A 171 -18.46 7.37 -15.89
N ALA A 172 -17.70 6.84 -14.93
CA ALA A 172 -16.43 6.13 -15.17
C ALA A 172 -16.57 4.90 -16.09
N HIS A 173 -17.73 4.25 -16.05
CA HIS A 173 -17.99 2.99 -16.76
C HIS A 173 -19.22 3.07 -17.66
N ASP A 174 -20.28 3.73 -17.18
CA ASP A 174 -21.59 3.78 -17.84
C ASP A 174 -22.24 5.15 -17.69
N ARG A 175 -23.42 5.30 -18.29
CA ARG A 175 -24.30 6.44 -18.00
C ARG A 175 -24.85 6.34 -16.58
N ILE A 176 -24.69 7.41 -15.80
CA ILE A 176 -25.10 7.48 -14.41
C ILE A 176 -26.14 8.60 -14.21
N ARG A 177 -27.01 8.42 -13.22
CA ARG A 177 -28.05 9.37 -12.81
C ARG A 177 -28.10 9.46 -11.29
N TRP A 178 -28.71 10.51 -10.78
CA TRP A 178 -28.99 10.63 -9.35
C TRP A 178 -29.87 9.48 -8.88
N GLN A 179 -29.48 8.85 -7.77
CA GLN A 179 -30.23 7.78 -7.15
C GLN A 179 -30.50 8.11 -5.68
N PRO A 180 -31.74 7.92 -5.19
CA PRO A 180 -32.02 8.04 -3.77
C PRO A 180 -31.30 6.93 -3.00
N VAL A 181 -30.80 7.24 -1.81
CA VAL A 181 -30.32 6.21 -0.87
C VAL A 181 -31.55 5.50 -0.31
N LYS A 182 -31.71 4.21 -0.66
CA LYS A 182 -32.92 3.42 -0.34
C LYS A 182 -32.93 2.84 1.08
N HIS A 183 -31.78 2.80 1.74
CA HIS A 183 -31.63 2.26 3.07
C HIS A 183 -30.52 3.01 3.79
N PHE A 184 -30.90 3.73 4.84
CA PHE A 184 -30.01 4.39 5.78
C PHE A 184 -30.29 3.70 7.12
N ASP A 185 -29.27 3.17 7.77
CA ASP A 185 -29.39 2.68 9.13
C ASP A 185 -29.49 3.89 10.07
N PRO A 186 -30.64 4.14 10.73
CA PRO A 186 -30.76 5.24 11.69
C PRO A 186 -29.86 5.08 12.92
N PHE A 187 -29.14 3.96 13.03
CA PHE A 187 -28.32 3.59 14.16
C PHE A 187 -26.83 3.82 13.89
N ASP A 188 -26.41 3.92 12.62
CA ASP A 188 -25.09 4.38 12.14
C ASP A 188 -25.08 5.86 11.73
N ALA A 189 -26.22 6.41 11.28
CA ALA A 189 -26.35 7.81 10.79
C ALA A 189 -25.33 8.24 9.71
N THR A 190 -24.55 7.28 9.21
CA THR A 190 -23.40 7.47 8.34
C THR A 190 -23.71 6.81 7.00
N LEU A 191 -23.65 7.58 5.92
CA LEU A 191 -23.61 7.06 4.56
C LEU A 191 -22.23 6.46 4.32
N SER A 192 -22.11 5.13 4.34
CA SER A 192 -20.91 4.45 3.87
C SER A 192 -21.10 3.92 2.44
N LEU A 193 -20.35 4.49 1.50
CA LEU A 193 -20.33 4.00 0.11
C LEU A 193 -19.72 2.59 0.02
N TYR A 194 -18.88 2.23 0.99
CA TYR A 194 -18.30 0.89 1.15
C TYR A 194 -19.34 -0.14 1.62
N SER A 195 -20.15 0.18 2.64
CA SER A 195 -21.17 -0.74 3.17
C SER A 195 -22.35 -0.93 2.20
N GLN A 196 -22.70 0.10 1.44
CA GLN A 196 -23.59 -0.05 0.27
C GLN A 196 -22.95 -0.83 -0.89
N LYS A 197 -21.67 -1.21 -0.79
CA LYS A 197 -20.91 -2.07 -1.71
C LYS A 197 -20.77 -1.57 -3.15
N ARG A 198 -21.30 -0.41 -3.54
CA ARG A 198 -21.39 0.12 -4.92
C ARG A 198 -20.03 0.52 -5.56
N TRP A 199 -18.92 -0.05 -5.10
CA TRP A 199 -17.56 0.40 -5.40
C TRP A 199 -17.02 -0.13 -6.73
N THR A 200 -16.77 0.78 -7.67
CA THR A 200 -16.07 0.56 -8.94
C THR A 200 -15.64 1.93 -9.47
N GLY A 201 -14.67 2.56 -8.80
CA GLY A 201 -14.19 3.92 -9.12
C GLY A 201 -14.28 4.94 -7.98
N TYR A 202 -14.10 6.22 -8.34
CA TYR A 202 -13.90 7.37 -7.46
C TYR A 202 -14.69 8.60 -7.93
N GLY A 203 -14.70 9.66 -7.11
CA GLY A 203 -15.44 10.89 -7.37
C GLY A 203 -16.96 10.67 -7.30
N TYR A 204 -17.52 10.69 -6.10
CA TYR A 204 -18.97 10.60 -5.87
C TYR A 204 -19.50 11.96 -5.42
N TYR A 205 -20.77 12.22 -5.74
CA TYR A 205 -21.51 13.37 -5.21
C TYR A 205 -22.70 12.89 -4.42
N VAL A 206 -22.94 13.53 -3.28
CA VAL A 206 -24.08 13.30 -2.40
C VAL A 206 -24.82 14.63 -2.24
N ALA A 207 -26.15 14.61 -2.27
CA ALA A 207 -26.96 15.80 -2.10
C ALA A 207 -28.18 15.55 -1.22
N THR A 208 -28.58 16.58 -0.48
CA THR A 208 -29.82 16.61 0.30
C THR A 208 -30.55 17.94 0.13
N GLU A 209 -31.88 17.91 0.20
CA GLU A 209 -32.71 19.11 0.21
C GLU A 209 -33.18 19.42 1.64
N LEU A 210 -32.95 20.64 2.12
CA LEU A 210 -33.38 21.13 3.41
C LEU A 210 -34.51 22.16 3.23
N VAL A 211 -35.72 21.78 3.60
CA VAL A 211 -36.91 22.63 3.51
C VAL A 211 -37.11 23.36 4.84
N SER A 212 -36.88 24.68 4.84
CA SER A 212 -37.03 25.54 6.02
C SER A 212 -38.31 26.38 5.96
N ASP A 213 -39.07 26.47 7.07
CA ASP A 213 -40.33 27.24 7.10
C ASP A 213 -40.13 28.78 7.02
N ALA A 214 -38.93 29.24 7.39
CA ALA A 214 -38.50 30.64 7.53
C ALA A 214 -36.97 30.78 7.43
N ASP A 215 -36.46 31.98 7.17
CA ASP A 215 -35.02 32.26 7.20
C ASP A 215 -34.46 32.05 8.62
N ARG A 216 -33.45 31.19 8.80
CA ARG A 216 -32.85 30.93 10.13
C ARG A 216 -31.36 30.60 10.06
N PRO A 217 -30.59 30.93 11.11
CA PRO A 217 -29.27 30.35 11.29
C PRO A 217 -29.38 28.88 11.70
N CYS A 218 -28.51 28.04 11.17
CA CYS A 218 -28.33 26.65 11.56
C CYS A 218 -26.83 26.30 11.61
N ARG A 219 -26.54 25.14 12.20
CA ARG A 219 -25.22 24.51 12.15
C ARG A 219 -25.34 23.18 11.42
N LEU A 220 -24.50 22.97 10.43
CA LEU A 220 -24.38 21.70 9.72
C LEU A 220 -23.06 21.06 10.12
N THR A 221 -23.07 19.85 10.68
CA THR A 221 -21.83 19.10 10.86
C THR A 221 -21.70 18.03 9.79
N PHE A 222 -20.48 17.82 9.32
CA PHE A 222 -20.15 16.80 8.33
C PHE A 222 -19.02 15.96 8.88
N MET A 223 -19.21 14.64 8.92
CA MET A 223 -18.17 13.69 9.26
C MET A 223 -17.78 12.89 8.02
N PHE A 224 -16.50 12.81 7.68
CA PHE A 224 -16.01 12.09 6.51
C PHE A 224 -14.56 11.61 6.71
N ASN A 225 -14.11 10.66 5.89
CA ASN A 225 -12.76 10.08 5.98
C ASN A 225 -11.97 10.22 4.66
N GLY A 226 -11.88 11.44 4.12
CA GLY A 226 -11.09 11.71 2.91
C GLY A 226 -11.32 13.10 2.28
N PRO A 227 -10.64 13.41 1.16
CA PRO A 227 -10.72 14.71 0.52
C PRO A 227 -12.15 15.04 0.06
N THR A 228 -12.66 16.19 0.49
CA THR A 228 -14.08 16.54 0.40
C THR A 228 -14.29 18.01 0.05
N LYS A 229 -15.36 18.30 -0.69
CA LYS A 229 -15.86 19.67 -0.94
C LYS A 229 -17.35 19.75 -0.61
N VAL A 230 -17.79 20.86 -0.03
CA VAL A 230 -19.21 21.08 0.36
C VAL A 230 -19.73 22.38 -0.21
N TRP A 231 -20.93 22.34 -0.79
CA TRP A 231 -21.66 23.50 -1.27
C TRP A 231 -23.04 23.60 -0.63
N LEU A 232 -23.49 24.83 -0.37
CA LEU A 232 -24.86 25.17 0.05
C LEU A 232 -25.44 26.18 -0.94
N ASN A 233 -26.56 25.84 -1.58
CA ASN A 233 -27.24 26.69 -2.56
C ASN A 233 -26.31 27.22 -3.68
N GLY A 234 -25.31 26.43 -4.06
CA GLY A 234 -24.35 26.76 -5.11
C GLY A 234 -23.14 27.57 -4.66
N VAL A 235 -23.04 27.91 -3.37
CA VAL A 235 -21.86 28.56 -2.78
C VAL A 235 -20.97 27.49 -2.15
N GLN A 236 -19.68 27.47 -2.52
CA GLN A 236 -18.72 26.54 -1.91
C GLN A 236 -18.38 27.00 -0.49
N MET A 237 -18.71 26.15 0.47
CA MET A 237 -18.49 26.41 1.89
C MET A 237 -17.18 25.78 2.37
N VAL A 238 -16.81 24.61 1.84
CA VAL A 238 -15.66 23.81 2.26
C VAL A 238 -14.87 23.33 1.03
N ASP A 239 -13.55 23.44 1.12
CA ASP A 239 -12.59 22.78 0.23
C ASP A 239 -11.51 22.15 1.10
N MET A 240 -11.53 20.83 1.25
CA MET A 240 -10.66 20.14 2.18
C MET A 240 -9.95 18.97 1.49
N ASP A 241 -8.65 19.15 1.25
CA ASP A 241 -7.79 18.13 0.67
C ASP A 241 -6.97 17.44 1.77
N SER A 242 -7.50 16.37 2.35
CA SER A 242 -6.81 15.61 3.41
C SER A 242 -5.54 14.92 2.93
N ARG A 243 -5.25 14.88 1.63
CA ARG A 243 -3.93 14.44 1.13
C ARG A 243 -2.82 15.41 1.52
N ARG A 244 -3.14 16.67 1.88
CA ARG A 244 -2.17 17.74 2.15
C ARG A 244 -1.90 17.98 3.64
N GLY A 245 -2.50 17.19 4.54
CA GLY A 245 -2.25 17.31 5.98
C GLY A 245 -3.32 16.68 6.87
N ASP A 246 -3.14 16.83 8.19
CA ASP A 246 -4.06 16.34 9.22
C ASP A 246 -5.30 17.24 9.28
N THR A 247 -6.42 16.73 8.78
CA THR A 247 -7.71 17.41 8.76
C THR A 247 -8.67 16.68 9.67
N PRO A 248 -9.50 17.38 10.47
CA PRO A 248 -10.44 16.72 11.35
C PRO A 248 -11.43 15.86 10.54
N ASP A 249 -11.82 14.73 11.10
CA ASP A 249 -12.82 13.85 10.50
C ASP A 249 -14.22 14.48 10.54
N GLU A 250 -14.43 15.47 11.41
CA GLU A 250 -15.67 16.25 11.49
C GLU A 250 -15.43 17.76 11.32
N ILE A 251 -16.32 18.41 10.57
CA ILE A 251 -16.35 19.88 10.42
C ILE A 251 -17.73 20.43 10.75
N GLU A 252 -17.80 21.63 11.35
CA GLU A 252 -19.05 22.35 11.60
C GLU A 252 -19.15 23.60 10.71
N ILE A 253 -20.19 23.73 9.90
CA ILE A 253 -20.47 24.93 9.12
C ILE A 253 -21.64 25.69 9.74
N ARG A 254 -21.42 26.97 10.08
CA ARG A 254 -22.52 27.89 10.39
C ARG A 254 -23.12 28.44 9.10
N ALA A 255 -24.39 28.16 8.86
CA ALA A 255 -25.07 28.50 7.62
C ALA A 255 -26.42 29.20 7.89
N GLY A 256 -26.82 30.08 6.98
CA GLY A 256 -28.17 30.65 6.96
C GLY A 256 -29.03 29.88 5.96
N LEU A 257 -30.05 29.16 6.44
CA LEU A 257 -31.05 28.56 5.56
C LEU A 257 -32.06 29.61 5.14
N GLN A 258 -32.33 29.67 3.84
CA GLN A 258 -33.40 30.49 3.28
C GLN A 258 -34.73 29.79 3.49
N ARG A 259 -35.81 30.56 3.65
CA ARG A 259 -37.18 30.05 3.62
C ARG A 259 -37.42 29.32 2.31
N GLY A 260 -37.91 28.07 2.41
CA GLY A 260 -38.09 27.19 1.27
C GLY A 260 -36.97 26.16 1.16
N ARG A 261 -36.66 25.74 -0.07
CA ARG A 261 -35.77 24.63 -0.38
C ARG A 261 -34.32 25.09 -0.45
N ASN A 262 -33.43 24.44 0.30
CA ASN A 262 -31.99 24.66 0.27
C ASN A 262 -31.30 23.37 -0.18
N VAL A 263 -30.34 23.43 -1.08
CA VAL A 263 -29.62 22.25 -1.58
C VAL A 263 -28.22 22.21 -0.99
N VAL A 264 -27.89 21.12 -0.31
CA VAL A 264 -26.52 20.80 0.11
C VAL A 264 -25.95 19.79 -0.88
N LEU A 265 -24.75 20.05 -1.38
CA LEU A 265 -23.98 19.14 -2.24
C LEU A 265 -22.65 18.83 -1.56
N VAL A 266 -22.24 17.58 -1.57
CA VAL A 266 -20.97 17.09 -1.03
C VAL A 266 -20.27 16.29 -2.12
N LYS A 267 -19.00 16.60 -2.40
CA LYS A 267 -18.12 15.78 -3.23
C LYS A 267 -17.27 14.91 -2.33
N LEU A 268 -17.27 13.61 -2.59
CA LEU A 268 -16.41 12.62 -1.96
C LEU A 268 -15.39 12.17 -3.01
N ALA A 269 -14.15 12.66 -2.93
CA ALA A 269 -13.12 12.32 -3.91
C ALA A 269 -12.67 10.86 -3.79
N THR A 270 -12.63 10.34 -2.56
CA THR A 270 -12.27 8.97 -2.23
C THR A 270 -13.47 8.14 -1.74
N ILE A 271 -13.27 6.87 -1.38
CA ILE A 271 -14.31 5.83 -1.17
C ILE A 271 -15.02 5.98 0.20
N SER A 272 -15.42 7.21 0.53
CA SER A 272 -15.53 7.66 1.91
C SER A 272 -16.90 7.42 2.57
N SER A 273 -16.90 7.47 3.91
CA SER A 273 -18.10 7.61 4.74
C SER A 273 -18.51 9.08 4.85
N LEU A 274 -19.81 9.35 5.01
CA LEU A 274 -20.37 10.68 5.18
C LEU A 274 -21.51 10.68 6.20
N GLU A 275 -21.38 11.40 7.30
CA GLU A 275 -22.49 11.76 8.18
C GLU A 275 -22.79 13.25 8.02
N ILE A 276 -24.07 13.63 8.01
CA ILE A 276 -24.49 15.03 7.95
C ILE A 276 -25.48 15.29 9.07
N ASN A 277 -25.18 16.18 10.01
CA ASN A 277 -26.11 16.57 11.06
C ASN A 277 -26.58 18.02 10.90
N LEU A 278 -27.79 18.32 11.37
CA LEU A 278 -28.38 19.66 11.32
C LEU A 278 -28.92 20.08 12.69
N TYR A 279 -28.39 21.21 13.17
CA TYR A 279 -28.74 21.79 14.46
C TYR A 279 -29.24 23.23 14.33
N GLY A 280 -30.08 23.62 15.28
CA GLY A 280 -30.33 25.02 15.56
C GLY A 280 -29.08 25.69 16.15
N ASP A 281 -29.07 27.02 16.20
CA ASP A 281 -27.96 27.75 16.84
C ASP A 281 -27.90 27.57 18.37
N ASP A 282 -28.85 26.87 18.97
CA ASP A 282 -28.86 26.46 20.37
C ASP A 282 -28.18 25.10 20.62
N GLY A 283 -27.76 24.38 19.56
CA GLY A 283 -27.17 23.04 19.66
C GLY A 283 -28.19 21.90 19.80
N PHE A 284 -29.50 22.21 19.67
CA PHE A 284 -30.56 21.21 19.63
C PHE A 284 -30.97 20.93 18.17
N PRO A 285 -31.69 19.82 17.90
CA PRO A 285 -32.22 19.54 16.56
C PRO A 285 -33.02 20.72 15.98
N ALA A 286 -32.75 21.07 14.72
CA ALA A 286 -33.30 22.26 14.07
C ALA A 286 -34.82 22.16 13.82
N ASN A 287 -35.62 22.61 14.78
CA ASN A 287 -37.09 22.62 14.64
C ASN A 287 -37.53 23.48 13.44
N GLY A 288 -38.46 22.97 12.63
CA GLY A 288 -39.01 23.66 11.44
C GLY A 288 -38.17 23.53 10.17
N VAL A 289 -37.14 22.68 10.18
CA VAL A 289 -36.42 22.24 8.98
C VAL A 289 -36.69 20.75 8.76
N VAL A 290 -36.96 20.37 7.51
CA VAL A 290 -37.19 18.98 7.12
C VAL A 290 -36.19 18.63 6.01
N ALA A 291 -35.45 17.54 6.18
CA ALA A 291 -34.62 16.99 5.13
C ALA A 291 -35.46 16.14 4.17
N MET A 292 -35.15 16.21 2.88
CA MET A 292 -35.84 15.51 1.81
C MET A 292 -34.84 15.00 0.79
N THR A 293 -35.08 13.79 0.28
CA THR A 293 -34.27 13.20 -0.76
C THR A 293 -34.53 13.97 -2.04
N PRO A 294 -33.51 14.56 -2.66
CA PRO A 294 -33.69 15.31 -3.89
C PRO A 294 -34.25 14.43 -5.02
N GLY A 295 -35.06 15.02 -5.89
CA GLY A 295 -35.65 14.36 -7.04
C GLY A 295 -35.82 15.29 -8.23
N VAL A 296 -36.51 14.83 -9.28
CA VAL A 296 -36.73 15.61 -10.52
C VAL A 296 -37.39 16.98 -10.26
N ASP A 297 -38.22 17.08 -9.22
CA ASP A 297 -38.88 18.33 -8.82
C ASP A 297 -38.00 19.26 -7.95
N SER A 298 -36.79 18.85 -7.59
CA SER A 298 -35.88 19.64 -6.76
C SER A 298 -35.26 20.80 -7.55
N PRO A 299 -34.85 21.91 -6.90
CA PRO A 299 -34.31 23.07 -7.58
C PRO A 299 -33.02 22.75 -8.33
N ARG A 300 -32.88 23.23 -9.56
CA ARG A 300 -31.60 23.25 -10.27
C ARG A 300 -30.71 24.34 -9.67
N VAL A 301 -29.50 23.98 -9.28
CA VAL A 301 -28.57 24.90 -8.62
C VAL A 301 -27.31 25.02 -9.46
N LYS A 302 -27.00 26.26 -9.88
CA LYS A 302 -25.73 26.56 -10.53
C LYS A 302 -24.68 26.80 -9.45
N ILE A 303 -23.55 26.13 -9.54
CA ILE A 303 -22.43 26.34 -8.62
C ILE A 303 -21.66 27.58 -9.06
N GLY A 304 -21.43 28.52 -8.14
CA GLY A 304 -20.67 29.75 -8.37
C GLY A 304 -19.18 29.58 -8.10
N SER A 305 -18.33 30.32 -8.81
CA SER A 305 -16.86 30.31 -8.65
C SER A 305 -16.36 31.09 -7.42
N ALA A 306 -17.23 31.42 -6.46
CA ALA A 306 -16.87 32.27 -5.32
C ALA A 306 -16.39 31.41 -4.14
N THR A 307 -15.09 31.46 -3.88
CA THR A 307 -14.42 30.82 -2.75
C THR A 307 -14.61 31.66 -1.49
N THR A 308 -15.57 31.28 -0.66
CA THR A 308 -15.49 31.57 0.79
C THR A 308 -15.25 30.24 1.47
N ALA A 309 -14.07 29.66 1.24
CA ALA A 309 -13.62 28.52 2.04
C ALA A 309 -13.53 29.01 3.49
N VAL A 310 -14.49 28.61 4.31
CA VAL A 310 -14.35 28.75 5.75
C VAL A 310 -13.65 27.47 6.20
N VAL A 311 -12.39 27.57 6.61
CA VAL A 311 -11.78 26.50 7.42
C VAL A 311 -12.50 26.54 8.76
N ALA A 312 -13.63 25.86 8.84
CA ALA A 312 -14.43 25.84 10.04
C ALA A 312 -13.82 24.80 10.99
N GLN A 313 -13.00 25.27 11.93
CA GLN A 313 -12.59 24.42 13.03
C GLN A 313 -13.84 24.11 13.88
N PRO A 314 -14.05 22.86 14.31
CA PRO A 314 -15.17 22.53 15.18
C PRO A 314 -15.15 23.41 16.43
N PRO A 315 -16.28 23.88 16.95
CA PRO A 315 -16.36 24.69 18.18
C PRO A 315 -15.68 24.03 19.39
N GLU A 316 -15.46 22.73 19.35
CA GLU A 316 -14.78 21.92 20.35
C GLU A 316 -13.26 22.09 20.31
N TYR A 317 -12.69 22.48 19.18
CA TYR A 317 -11.30 22.93 19.13
C TYR A 317 -11.17 24.24 19.90
N THR A 318 -12.14 25.15 19.75
CA THR A 318 -12.25 26.34 20.60
C THR A 318 -12.49 25.96 22.06
N LEU A 319 -13.16 24.83 22.35
CA LEU A 319 -13.24 24.31 23.71
C LEU A 319 -11.84 23.90 24.21
N ALA A 320 -11.11 23.06 23.49
CA ALA A 320 -9.76 22.64 23.86
C ALA A 320 -8.86 23.85 24.15
N GLU A 321 -8.89 24.87 23.28
CA GLU A 321 -8.19 26.14 23.48
C GLU A 321 -8.63 26.87 24.74
N LYS A 322 -9.94 26.95 25.01
CA LYS A 322 -10.48 27.55 26.24
C LYS A 322 -10.05 26.78 27.48
N LEU A 323 -10.06 25.45 27.47
CA LEU A 323 -9.63 24.62 28.60
C LEU A 323 -8.15 24.84 28.90
N VAL A 324 -7.31 24.86 27.86
CA VAL A 324 -5.88 25.19 27.98
C VAL A 324 -5.69 26.61 28.49
N GLN A 325 -6.43 27.59 27.97
CA GLN A 325 -6.33 28.98 28.39
C GLN A 325 -6.76 29.17 29.85
N GLN A 326 -7.86 28.55 30.28
CA GLN A 326 -8.31 28.56 31.67
C GLN A 326 -7.24 27.97 32.61
N GLY A 327 -6.54 26.91 32.19
CA GLY A 327 -5.39 26.38 32.91
C GLY A 327 -4.26 27.40 33.06
N ARG A 328 -3.91 28.12 31.98
CA ARG A 328 -2.87 29.18 32.01
C ARG A 328 -3.27 30.37 32.89
N ASP A 329 -4.52 30.81 32.81
CA ASP A 329 -5.03 31.94 33.58
C ASP A 329 -5.02 31.66 35.09
N ALA A 330 -5.05 30.38 35.48
CA ALA A 330 -4.97 29.98 36.87
C ALA A 330 -3.56 30.09 37.47
N GLN A 331 -2.52 30.43 36.69
CA GLN A 331 -1.11 30.55 37.12
C GLN A 331 -0.53 29.30 37.81
N SER A 332 -1.11 28.12 37.60
CA SER A 332 -0.66 26.85 38.18
C SER A 332 -0.22 25.88 37.10
N LYS A 333 1.01 25.37 37.22
CA LYS A 333 1.58 24.35 36.31
C LYS A 333 0.68 23.11 36.21
N LEU A 334 0.05 22.73 37.33
CA LEU A 334 -0.88 21.62 37.42
C LEU A 334 -2.09 21.82 36.51
N LEU A 335 -2.78 22.94 36.64
CA LEU A 335 -4.00 23.21 35.88
C LEU A 335 -3.73 23.45 34.41
N GLU A 336 -2.59 24.05 34.07
CA GLU A 336 -2.15 24.16 32.68
C GLU A 336 -1.91 22.77 32.07
N GLY A 337 -1.20 21.88 32.76
CA GLY A 337 -0.95 20.51 32.28
C GLY A 337 -2.24 19.70 32.13
N LEU A 338 -3.15 19.76 33.11
CA LEU A 338 -4.46 19.09 33.03
C LEU A 338 -5.34 19.68 31.91
N GLY A 339 -5.25 20.98 31.65
CA GLY A 339 -5.92 21.62 30.52
C GLY A 339 -5.44 21.07 29.17
N TYR A 340 -4.15 20.75 29.02
CA TYR A 340 -3.64 20.07 27.82
C TYR A 340 -4.09 18.62 27.72
N LEU A 341 -4.22 17.88 28.83
CA LEU A 341 -4.78 16.52 28.80
C LEU A 341 -6.22 16.52 28.30
N ALA A 342 -7.04 17.44 28.83
CA ALA A 342 -8.41 17.62 28.37
C ALA A 342 -8.47 18.05 26.90
N GLY A 343 -7.54 18.91 26.46
CA GLY A 343 -7.41 19.26 25.05
C GLY A 343 -7.06 18.06 24.16
N ALA A 344 -6.15 17.19 24.61
CA ALA A 344 -5.75 15.99 23.86
C ALA A 344 -6.94 15.05 23.63
N GLU A 345 -7.73 14.78 24.67
CA GLU A 345 -8.95 13.97 24.59
C GLU A 345 -10.01 14.61 23.66
N VAL A 346 -10.06 15.94 23.59
CA VAL A 346 -10.96 16.63 22.66
C VAL A 346 -10.49 16.46 21.22
N TYR A 347 -9.20 16.61 20.92
CA TYR A 347 -8.69 16.44 19.56
C TYR A 347 -8.81 15.00 19.06
N ASP A 348 -8.53 14.02 19.93
CA ASP A 348 -8.63 12.59 19.66
C ASP A 348 -10.06 12.20 19.26
N HIS A 349 -11.06 12.69 20.00
CA HIS A 349 -12.47 12.48 19.67
C HIS A 349 -12.87 12.93 18.26
N TYR A 350 -12.18 13.92 17.69
CA TYR A 350 -12.45 14.48 16.35
C TYR A 350 -11.49 13.97 15.27
N GLY A 351 -10.67 12.96 15.57
CA GLY A 351 -9.73 12.37 14.60
C GLY A 351 -8.51 13.25 14.28
N ALA A 352 -8.26 14.35 15.01
CA ALA A 352 -7.02 15.13 14.83
C ALA A 352 -5.89 14.57 15.69
N GLU A 353 -5.43 13.38 15.29
CA GLU A 353 -4.48 12.58 16.05
C GLU A 353 -3.14 13.30 16.29
N ILE A 354 -2.69 14.15 15.35
CA ILE A 354 -1.45 14.93 15.50
C ILE A 354 -1.62 15.99 16.59
N LEU A 355 -2.75 16.69 16.62
CA LEU A 355 -3.04 17.69 17.65
C LEU A 355 -3.25 17.05 19.03
N ALA A 356 -3.92 15.89 19.07
CA ALA A 356 -4.10 15.11 20.29
C ALA A 356 -2.76 14.72 20.90
N THR A 357 -1.89 14.11 20.10
CA THR A 357 -0.56 13.68 20.55
C THR A 357 0.32 14.87 20.96
N THR A 358 0.24 15.99 20.24
CA THR A 358 1.00 17.21 20.59
C THR A 358 0.53 17.81 21.92
N ALA A 359 -0.78 17.81 22.19
CA ALA A 359 -1.33 18.26 23.47
C ALA A 359 -0.90 17.34 24.62
N ALA A 360 -0.92 16.02 24.39
CA ALA A 360 -0.42 15.03 25.33
C ALA A 360 1.08 15.22 25.67
N GLU A 361 1.94 15.47 24.67
CA GLU A 361 3.36 15.77 24.89
C GLU A 361 3.57 17.05 25.72
N ARG A 362 2.75 18.09 25.51
CA ARG A 362 2.79 19.31 26.33
C ARG A 362 2.36 19.07 27.77
N ALA A 363 1.33 18.25 27.98
CA ALA A 363 0.92 17.84 29.32
C ALA A 363 2.05 17.08 30.03
N LEU A 364 2.71 16.15 29.32
CA LEU A 364 3.88 15.43 29.83
C LEU A 364 5.06 16.37 30.14
N ALA A 365 5.33 17.38 29.31
CA ALA A 365 6.39 18.35 29.58
C ALA A 365 6.12 19.18 30.85
N LEU A 366 4.85 19.49 31.14
CA LEU A 366 4.45 20.23 32.34
C LEU A 366 4.36 19.34 33.58
N LEU A 367 3.83 18.13 33.45
CA LEU A 367 3.50 17.24 34.58
C LEU A 367 4.21 15.88 34.50
N GLY A 368 5.40 15.86 33.91
CA GLY A 368 6.17 14.65 33.68
C GLY A 368 6.62 13.91 34.94
N GLU A 369 6.48 14.50 36.13
CA GLU A 369 6.72 13.80 37.41
C GLU A 369 5.46 13.11 37.95
N GLU A 370 4.27 13.44 37.43
CA GLU A 370 3.00 12.86 37.89
C GLU A 370 2.76 11.50 37.21
N PRO A 371 2.73 10.37 37.97
CA PRO A 371 2.65 9.04 37.39
C PRO A 371 1.45 8.80 36.46
N LEU A 372 0.30 9.36 36.82
CA LEU A 372 -0.93 9.21 36.04
C LEU A 372 -0.85 9.95 34.69
N VAL A 373 -0.13 11.07 34.62
CA VAL A 373 0.09 11.78 33.36
C VAL A 373 0.99 10.97 32.43
N GLN A 374 2.07 10.38 32.97
CA GLN A 374 2.92 9.49 32.18
C GLN A 374 2.14 8.27 31.65
N LEU A 375 1.26 7.68 32.46
CA LEU A 375 0.43 6.55 32.05
C LEU A 375 -0.61 6.91 30.98
N GLN A 376 -1.27 8.06 31.10
CA GLN A 376 -2.17 8.56 30.05
C GLN A 376 -1.41 8.82 28.74
N PHE A 377 -0.19 9.35 28.85
CA PHE A 377 0.69 9.54 27.69
C PHE A 377 1.06 8.22 27.00
N LEU A 378 1.40 7.17 27.76
CA LEU A 378 1.62 5.83 27.19
C LEU A 378 0.40 5.34 26.40
N ARG A 379 -0.81 5.53 26.93
CA ARG A 379 -2.06 5.15 26.26
C ARG A 379 -2.24 5.86 24.92
N TRP A 380 -2.10 7.19 24.89
CA TRP A 380 -2.26 7.96 23.65
C TRP A 380 -1.20 7.64 22.60
N MET A 381 0.03 7.35 23.01
CA MET A 381 1.06 6.96 22.05
C MET A 381 0.74 5.66 21.33
N ASP A 382 0.11 4.69 21.99
CA ASP A 382 -0.25 3.41 21.36
C ASP A 382 -1.28 3.57 20.24
N GLU A 383 -2.09 4.62 20.30
CA GLU A 383 -3.14 4.94 19.34
C GLU A 383 -2.69 6.02 18.31
N GLY A 384 -1.67 6.82 18.62
CA GLY A 384 -1.30 8.00 17.82
C GLY A 384 -0.27 7.78 16.69
N PRO A 385 -0.29 8.61 15.63
CA PRO A 385 0.50 8.43 14.41
C PRO A 385 1.94 8.97 14.51
N LEU A 386 2.32 9.60 15.62
CA LEU A 386 3.60 10.33 15.74
C LEU A 386 4.77 9.50 16.27
N TYR A 387 4.54 8.25 16.67
CA TYR A 387 5.57 7.38 17.25
C TYR A 387 5.63 6.06 16.49
N SER A 388 6.82 5.63 16.10
CA SER A 388 7.04 4.30 15.51
C SER A 388 6.88 3.18 16.54
N SER A 389 6.72 1.94 16.10
CA SER A 389 6.52 0.80 17.02
C SER A 389 7.74 0.53 17.90
N SER A 390 8.95 0.82 17.42
CA SER A 390 10.20 0.72 18.17
C SER A 390 10.34 1.81 19.23
N GLU A 391 9.98 3.06 18.90
CA GLU A 391 9.97 4.18 19.84
C GLU A 391 8.97 3.98 20.96
N ARG A 392 7.73 3.57 20.62
CA ARG A 392 6.69 3.26 21.63
C ARG A 392 7.21 2.22 22.62
N ARG A 393 7.75 1.09 22.13
CA ARG A 393 8.33 0.05 22.99
C ARG A 393 9.47 0.55 23.86
N LYS A 394 10.38 1.36 23.32
CA LYS A 394 11.52 1.93 24.06
C LYS A 394 11.06 2.88 25.16
N LEU A 395 10.11 3.76 24.85
CA LEU A 395 9.58 4.73 25.81
C LEU A 395 8.73 4.05 26.89
N THR A 396 7.85 3.11 26.50
CA THR A 396 7.08 2.28 27.44
C THR A 396 8.00 1.54 28.39
N ARG A 397 9.11 0.96 27.91
CA ARG A 397 10.11 0.32 28.77
C ARG A 397 10.71 1.29 29.78
N ALA A 398 11.24 2.41 29.30
CA ALA A 398 11.92 3.39 30.14
C ALA A 398 10.97 4.01 31.19
N MET A 399 9.77 4.42 30.77
CA MET A 399 8.77 5.01 31.65
C MET A 399 8.27 3.99 32.67
N THR A 400 7.92 2.76 32.28
CA THR A 400 7.44 1.76 33.24
C THR A 400 8.53 1.33 34.23
N GLU A 401 9.80 1.25 33.82
CA GLU A 401 10.93 1.02 34.74
C GLU A 401 11.09 2.15 35.75
N GLN A 402 11.04 3.41 35.30
CA GLN A 402 11.09 4.58 36.18
C GLN A 402 9.90 4.60 37.16
N LEU A 403 8.69 4.42 36.65
CA LEU A 403 7.46 4.43 37.43
C LEU A 403 7.47 3.36 38.52
N LEU A 404 7.82 2.12 38.16
CA LEU A 404 7.82 1.00 39.10
C LEU A 404 9.01 1.05 40.08
N ALA A 405 10.09 1.75 39.74
CA ALA A 405 11.16 2.03 40.69
C ALA A 405 10.75 3.08 41.74
N ALA A 406 9.95 4.08 41.34
CA ALA A 406 9.43 5.11 42.24
C ALA A 406 8.26 4.58 43.10
N ASP A 407 7.35 3.84 42.49
CA ASP A 407 6.18 3.23 43.13
C ASP A 407 5.86 1.88 42.47
N ALA A 408 6.36 0.80 43.09
CA ALA A 408 6.14 -0.57 42.63
C ALA A 408 4.67 -1.03 42.73
N THR A 409 3.78 -0.21 43.31
CA THR A 409 2.36 -0.55 43.50
C THR A 409 1.46 0.01 42.39
N LEU A 410 2.01 0.73 41.41
CA LEU A 410 1.28 1.29 40.27
C LEU A 410 0.80 0.20 39.31
N VAL A 411 -0.46 -0.21 39.45
CA VAL A 411 -1.05 -1.34 38.70
C VAL A 411 -1.11 -1.10 37.18
N PRO A 412 -1.47 0.10 36.66
CA PRO A 412 -1.41 0.32 35.22
C PRO A 412 0.01 0.25 34.64
N ALA A 413 1.03 0.68 35.40
CA ALA A 413 2.43 0.55 34.98
C ALA A 413 2.88 -0.93 34.95
N ILE A 414 2.38 -1.74 35.91
CA ILE A 414 2.56 -3.20 35.89
C ILE A 414 1.93 -3.80 34.62
N PHE A 415 0.70 -3.41 34.27
CA PHE A 415 0.02 -3.92 33.07
C PHE A 415 0.80 -3.59 31.79
N ALA A 416 1.16 -2.32 31.59
CA ALA A 416 1.95 -1.90 30.42
C ALA A 416 3.29 -2.63 30.33
N LYS A 417 3.99 -2.85 31.46
CA LYS A 417 5.25 -3.60 31.49
C LYS A 417 5.04 -5.10 31.23
N ALA A 418 3.95 -5.69 31.74
CA ALA A 418 3.64 -7.10 31.51
C ALA A 418 3.32 -7.37 30.03
N GLU A 419 2.59 -6.47 29.37
CA GLU A 419 2.33 -6.53 27.92
C GLU A 419 3.63 -6.42 27.12
N LEU A 420 4.52 -5.48 27.48
CA LEU A 420 5.85 -5.38 26.86
C LEU A 420 6.66 -6.67 27.02
N LEU A 421 6.66 -7.27 28.23
CA LEU A 421 7.36 -8.52 28.50
C LEU A 421 6.75 -9.69 27.72
N ALA A 422 5.43 -9.75 27.58
CA ALA A 422 4.75 -10.77 26.78
C ALA A 422 5.08 -10.62 25.28
N GLY A 423 5.14 -9.39 24.77
CA GLY A 423 5.60 -9.10 23.41
C GLY A 423 7.06 -9.47 23.15
N ASP A 424 7.91 -9.40 24.17
CA ASP A 424 9.30 -9.89 24.16
C ASP A 424 9.41 -11.42 24.39
N GLU A 425 8.28 -12.15 24.41
CA GLU A 425 8.17 -13.58 24.73
C GLU A 425 8.69 -13.97 26.13
N ARG A 426 8.87 -13.00 27.03
CA ARG A 426 9.29 -13.17 28.43
C ARG A 426 8.08 -13.44 29.34
N TYR A 427 7.27 -14.43 28.96
CA TYR A 427 5.97 -14.70 29.57
C TYR A 427 6.03 -14.98 31.07
N ARG A 428 7.08 -15.65 31.56
CA ARG A 428 7.22 -15.96 33.00
C ARG A 428 7.38 -14.70 33.84
N GLU A 429 8.18 -13.75 33.37
CA GLU A 429 8.41 -12.49 34.07
C GLU A 429 7.15 -11.61 34.05
N ALA A 430 6.42 -11.60 32.92
CA ALA A 430 5.11 -10.93 32.83
C ALA A 430 4.12 -11.51 33.85
N VAL A 431 4.06 -12.84 33.98
CA VAL A 431 3.18 -13.54 34.93
C VAL A 431 3.58 -13.27 36.38
N GLU A 432 4.86 -13.29 36.72
CA GLU A 432 5.36 -12.94 38.06
C GLU A 432 4.98 -11.51 38.43
N LEU A 433 5.16 -10.57 37.51
CA LEU A 433 4.82 -9.17 37.71
C LEU A 433 3.30 -8.98 37.93
N LEU A 434 2.47 -9.60 37.09
CA LEU A 434 1.01 -9.53 37.22
C LEU A 434 0.51 -10.20 38.51
N ASN A 435 1.07 -11.33 38.93
CA ASN A 435 0.71 -11.95 40.21
C ASN A 435 1.01 -11.02 41.39
N GLY A 436 2.09 -10.24 41.34
CA GLY A 436 2.38 -9.22 42.34
C GLY A 436 1.31 -8.12 42.42
N ALA A 437 0.72 -7.73 41.29
CA ALA A 437 -0.33 -6.70 41.24
C ALA A 437 -1.60 -7.08 42.02
N LEU A 438 -1.85 -8.38 42.28
CA LEU A 438 -2.99 -8.85 43.07
C LEU A 438 -2.99 -8.34 44.52
N GLU A 439 -1.85 -7.90 45.04
CA GLU A 439 -1.72 -7.32 46.38
C GLU A 439 -2.02 -5.81 46.41
N TYR A 440 -2.02 -5.14 45.26
CA TYR A 440 -2.10 -3.67 45.15
C TYR A 440 -3.44 -3.16 44.62
N THR A 441 -4.28 -4.04 44.09
CA THR A 441 -5.60 -3.67 43.55
C THR A 441 -6.75 -4.40 44.22
N THR A 442 -7.86 -3.68 44.38
CA THR A 442 -9.19 -4.21 44.69
C THR A 442 -9.84 -4.85 43.46
N ALA A 443 -9.52 -4.39 42.25
CA ALA A 443 -10.03 -4.90 40.98
C ALA A 443 -9.25 -6.14 40.48
N LYS A 444 -9.07 -7.15 41.35
CA LYS A 444 -8.26 -8.35 41.07
C LYS A 444 -8.69 -9.12 39.82
N TRP A 445 -9.96 -9.01 39.42
CA TRP A 445 -10.47 -9.63 38.21
C TRP A 445 -9.76 -9.12 36.94
N ARG A 446 -9.36 -7.84 36.87
CA ARG A 446 -8.61 -7.27 35.74
C ARG A 446 -7.23 -7.87 35.61
N VAL A 447 -6.54 -8.10 36.74
CA VAL A 447 -5.23 -8.76 36.77
C VAL A 447 -5.33 -10.17 36.21
N HIS A 448 -6.37 -10.91 36.58
CA HIS A 448 -6.61 -12.26 36.06
C HIS A 448 -6.96 -12.27 34.56
N LEU A 449 -7.64 -11.23 34.03
CA LEU A 449 -7.83 -11.09 32.57
C LEU A 449 -6.50 -10.82 31.85
N LYS A 450 -5.65 -9.94 32.38
CA LYS A 450 -4.31 -9.69 31.84
C LYS A 450 -3.43 -10.95 31.89
N LEU A 451 -3.51 -11.74 32.97
CA LEU A 451 -2.87 -13.06 33.02
C LEU A 451 -3.40 -14.01 31.94
N ALA A 452 -4.72 -14.03 31.72
CA ALA A 452 -5.33 -14.85 30.67
C ALA A 452 -4.89 -14.44 29.25
N GLU A 453 -4.66 -13.16 29.00
CA GLU A 453 -4.07 -12.64 27.76
C GLU A 453 -2.62 -13.13 27.60
N VAL A 454 -1.76 -12.96 28.61
CA VAL A 454 -0.38 -13.47 28.57
C VAL A 454 -0.34 -14.99 28.36
N PHE A 455 -1.22 -15.74 29.03
CA PHE A 455 -1.31 -17.20 28.85
C PHE A 455 -1.85 -17.61 27.48
N ARG A 456 -2.72 -16.80 26.86
CA ARG A 456 -3.15 -17.01 25.47
C ARG A 456 -1.95 -16.88 24.54
N ASP A 457 -1.17 -15.81 24.68
CA ASP A 457 -0.05 -15.51 23.80
C ASP A 457 1.09 -16.53 23.96
N ALA A 458 1.30 -17.03 25.19
CA ALA A 458 2.22 -18.13 25.50
C ALA A 458 1.68 -19.54 25.12
N ASN A 459 0.42 -19.65 24.68
CA ASN A 459 -0.30 -20.90 24.43
C ASN A 459 -0.37 -21.85 25.67
N TRP A 460 -0.42 -21.29 26.87
CA TRP A 460 -0.54 -22.02 28.15
C TRP A 460 -2.02 -22.22 28.52
N ARG A 461 -2.64 -23.24 27.92
CA ARG A 461 -4.10 -23.43 27.94
C ARG A 461 -4.70 -23.69 29.33
N MET A 462 -4.00 -24.40 30.21
CA MET A 462 -4.51 -24.77 31.54
C MET A 462 -4.47 -23.57 32.49
N GLU A 463 -3.39 -22.81 32.43
CA GLU A 463 -3.16 -21.58 33.17
C GLU A 463 -4.16 -20.50 32.73
N ARG A 464 -4.41 -20.38 31.41
CA ARG A 464 -5.47 -19.51 30.87
C ARG A 464 -6.85 -19.87 31.43
N GLU A 465 -7.21 -21.16 31.47
CA GLU A 465 -8.49 -21.60 32.07
C GLU A 465 -8.57 -21.23 33.55
N GLY A 466 -7.47 -21.42 34.28
CA GLY A 466 -7.36 -21.06 35.70
C GLY A 466 -7.61 -19.57 35.92
N ALA A 467 -6.90 -18.72 35.19
CA ALA A 467 -7.02 -17.26 35.29
C ALA A 467 -8.45 -16.78 34.99
N ILE A 468 -9.10 -17.32 33.95
CA ILE A 468 -10.49 -16.99 33.62
C ILE A 468 -11.46 -17.43 34.72
N LYS A 469 -11.26 -18.62 35.32
CA LYS A 469 -12.08 -19.08 36.47
C LYS A 469 -11.91 -18.20 37.69
N ASP A 470 -10.69 -17.76 37.97
CA ASP A 470 -10.42 -16.85 39.09
C ASP A 470 -11.06 -15.49 38.85
N ALA A 471 -10.97 -14.93 37.64
CA ALA A 471 -11.67 -13.71 37.25
C ALA A 471 -13.20 -13.85 37.44
N LEU A 472 -13.80 -14.94 36.97
CA LEU A 472 -15.24 -15.24 37.14
C LEU A 472 -15.65 -15.40 38.61
N LYS A 473 -14.77 -15.94 39.46
CA LYS A 473 -15.03 -16.08 40.90
C LYS A 473 -15.06 -14.72 41.61
N ILE A 474 -14.18 -13.80 41.19
CA ILE A 474 -14.06 -12.47 41.79
C ILE A 474 -15.18 -11.55 41.31
N ALA A 475 -15.43 -11.51 40.00
CA ALA A 475 -16.41 -10.63 39.38
C ALA A 475 -17.32 -11.42 38.42
N PRO A 476 -18.26 -12.23 38.95
CA PRO A 476 -19.10 -13.12 38.15
C PRO A 476 -20.02 -12.39 37.18
N ASP A 477 -20.39 -11.14 37.49
CA ASP A 477 -21.26 -10.30 36.67
C ASP A 477 -20.49 -9.17 35.95
N SER A 478 -19.15 -9.24 35.89
CA SER A 478 -18.36 -8.29 35.10
C SER A 478 -18.47 -8.62 33.61
N LEU A 479 -18.85 -7.62 32.81
CA LEU A 479 -19.03 -7.79 31.37
C LEU A 479 -17.74 -8.21 30.64
N PRO A 480 -16.57 -7.58 30.86
CA PRO A 480 -15.31 -8.03 30.28
C PRO A 480 -14.94 -9.46 30.66
N VAL A 481 -15.20 -9.87 31.91
CA VAL A 481 -14.90 -11.23 32.39
C VAL A 481 -15.78 -12.25 31.69
N LEU A 482 -17.08 -11.99 31.59
CA LEU A 482 -18.00 -12.89 30.90
C LEU A 482 -17.68 -12.98 29.40
N ARG A 483 -17.28 -11.88 28.75
CA ARG A 483 -16.82 -11.87 27.35
C ARG A 483 -15.56 -12.73 27.19
N ALA A 484 -14.52 -12.48 27.98
CA ALA A 484 -13.28 -13.25 27.93
C ALA A 484 -13.48 -14.75 28.20
N ALA A 485 -14.39 -15.09 29.13
CA ALA A 485 -14.77 -16.47 29.41
C ALA A 485 -15.52 -17.12 28.22
N SER A 486 -16.47 -16.40 27.62
CA SER A 486 -17.20 -16.87 26.44
C SER A 486 -16.24 -17.14 25.27
N ASP A 487 -15.37 -16.17 24.94
CA ASP A 487 -14.37 -16.27 23.87
C ASP A 487 -13.41 -17.44 24.09
N TYR A 488 -12.97 -17.65 25.33
CA TYR A 488 -12.15 -18.81 25.69
C TYR A 488 -12.89 -20.12 25.46
N PHE A 489 -14.12 -20.27 25.96
CA PHE A 489 -14.89 -21.49 25.79
C PHE A 489 -15.23 -21.76 24.32
N ALA A 490 -15.49 -20.72 23.52
CA ALA A 490 -15.64 -20.81 22.08
C ALA A 490 -14.35 -21.36 21.42
N SER A 491 -13.18 -20.83 21.80
CA SER A 491 -11.88 -21.21 21.23
C SER A 491 -11.48 -22.67 21.48
N ILE A 492 -11.94 -23.27 22.59
CA ILE A 492 -11.70 -24.68 22.93
C ILE A 492 -12.87 -25.59 22.54
N GLY A 493 -13.92 -25.06 21.92
CA GLY A 493 -15.10 -25.82 21.51
C GLY A 493 -15.97 -26.31 22.67
N ALA A 494 -15.96 -25.63 23.82
CA ALA A 494 -16.78 -25.96 24.98
C ALA A 494 -18.16 -25.26 24.94
N GLN A 495 -19.01 -25.63 23.96
CA GLN A 495 -20.22 -24.87 23.60
C GLN A 495 -21.20 -24.68 24.76
N ALA A 496 -21.36 -25.68 25.64
CA ALA A 496 -22.29 -25.58 26.77
C ALA A 496 -21.86 -24.49 27.79
N ARG A 497 -20.56 -24.28 27.97
CA ARG A 497 -20.03 -23.25 28.88
C ARG A 497 -20.09 -21.87 28.24
N GLU A 498 -19.75 -21.76 26.95
CA GLU A 498 -19.93 -20.56 26.13
C GLU A 498 -21.38 -20.05 26.21
N ILE A 499 -22.37 -20.90 25.89
CA ILE A 499 -23.80 -20.57 25.98
C ILE A 499 -24.19 -20.09 27.38
N ALA A 500 -23.62 -20.68 28.44
CA ALA A 500 -23.91 -20.27 29.81
C ALA A 500 -23.38 -18.86 30.11
N MET A 501 -22.18 -18.52 29.65
CA MET A 501 -21.58 -17.18 29.80
C MET A 501 -22.39 -16.13 29.02
N ASP A 502 -22.71 -16.38 27.76
CA ASP A 502 -23.48 -15.42 26.96
C ASP A 502 -24.90 -15.23 27.49
N ARG A 503 -25.56 -16.29 28.00
CA ARG A 503 -26.86 -16.14 28.68
C ARG A 503 -26.76 -15.32 29.95
N GLN A 504 -25.64 -15.36 30.67
CA GLN A 504 -25.42 -14.50 31.83
C GLN A 504 -25.18 -13.05 31.40
N ARG A 505 -24.40 -12.81 30.34
CA ARG A 505 -24.22 -11.48 29.74
C ARG A 505 -25.57 -10.87 29.36
N LEU A 506 -26.44 -11.63 28.69
CA LEU A 506 -27.77 -11.17 28.30
C LEU A 506 -28.73 -10.90 29.48
N LYS A 507 -28.45 -11.41 30.70
CA LYS A 507 -29.22 -10.98 31.89
C LYS A 507 -28.83 -9.58 32.34
N LEU A 508 -27.58 -9.18 32.11
CA LEU A 508 -27.02 -7.88 32.51
C LEU A 508 -27.21 -6.82 31.43
N MET A 509 -27.03 -7.23 30.16
CA MET A 509 -27.23 -6.43 28.96
C MET A 509 -28.17 -7.18 28.00
N PRO A 510 -29.50 -7.05 28.17
CA PRO A 510 -30.48 -7.79 27.36
C PRO A 510 -30.44 -7.53 25.85
N GLY A 511 -29.82 -6.43 25.42
CA GLY A 511 -29.63 -6.09 24.01
C GLY A 511 -28.19 -6.25 23.52
N ASP A 512 -27.28 -6.89 24.28
CA ASP A 512 -25.88 -7.09 23.89
C ASP A 512 -25.78 -7.79 22.52
N PRO A 513 -25.34 -7.09 21.46
CA PRO A 513 -25.32 -7.66 20.12
C PRO A 513 -24.30 -8.79 19.99
N ASP A 514 -23.15 -8.68 20.67
CA ASP A 514 -22.08 -9.69 20.61
C ASP A 514 -22.56 -11.00 21.24
N ALA A 515 -23.21 -10.93 22.40
CA ALA A 515 -23.72 -12.11 23.09
C ALA A 515 -24.87 -12.78 22.32
N HIS A 516 -25.76 -11.99 21.71
CA HIS A 516 -26.80 -12.53 20.84
C HIS A 516 -26.23 -13.22 19.59
N LEU A 517 -25.20 -12.63 18.96
CA LEU A 517 -24.56 -13.20 17.77
C LEU A 517 -23.79 -14.47 18.11
N SER A 518 -23.03 -14.47 19.21
CA SER A 518 -22.33 -15.65 19.73
C SER A 518 -23.29 -16.81 19.98
N LEU A 519 -24.40 -16.56 20.71
CA LEU A 519 -25.45 -17.55 20.92
C LEU A 519 -26.07 -18.03 19.62
N ALA A 520 -26.39 -17.13 18.69
CA ALA A 520 -26.94 -17.52 17.39
C ALA A 520 -26.03 -18.48 16.63
N ASN A 521 -24.73 -18.17 16.55
CA ASN A 521 -23.74 -18.99 15.86
C ASN A 521 -23.52 -20.34 16.54
N THR A 522 -23.39 -20.34 17.88
CA THR A 522 -23.10 -21.56 18.63
C THR A 522 -24.30 -22.49 18.69
N LEU A 523 -25.52 -21.95 18.85
CA LEU A 523 -26.75 -22.75 18.77
C LEU A 523 -26.94 -23.37 17.39
N ALA A 524 -26.66 -22.62 16.31
CA ALA A 524 -26.70 -23.16 14.94
C ALA A 524 -25.70 -24.31 14.75
N ARG A 525 -24.46 -24.17 15.23
CA ARG A 525 -23.43 -25.23 15.24
C ARG A 525 -23.85 -26.48 16.02
N THR A 526 -24.60 -26.31 17.12
CA THR A 526 -25.12 -27.42 17.93
C THR A 526 -26.47 -27.96 17.43
N ALA A 527 -26.91 -27.55 16.23
CA ALA A 527 -28.19 -27.92 15.61
C ALA A 527 -29.46 -27.46 16.36
N ASP A 528 -29.35 -26.50 17.29
CA ASP A 528 -30.51 -25.78 17.86
C ASP A 528 -30.84 -24.56 17.01
N ILE A 529 -31.39 -24.84 15.81
CA ILE A 529 -31.64 -23.80 14.81
C ILE A 529 -32.74 -22.83 15.27
N GLU A 530 -33.78 -23.30 15.96
CA GLU A 530 -34.83 -22.44 16.53
C GLU A 530 -34.29 -21.46 17.58
N GLY A 531 -33.38 -21.94 18.45
CA GLY A 531 -32.66 -21.08 19.39
C GLY A 531 -31.82 -20.01 18.68
N SER A 532 -31.17 -20.38 17.58
CA SER A 532 -30.41 -19.45 16.74
C SER A 532 -31.31 -18.37 16.12
N LEU A 533 -32.41 -18.77 15.48
CA LEU A 533 -33.39 -17.86 14.86
C LEU A 533 -33.98 -16.86 15.86
N LYS A 534 -34.22 -17.28 17.10
CA LYS A 534 -34.69 -16.40 18.17
C LYS A 534 -33.73 -15.23 18.43
N HIS A 535 -32.44 -15.50 18.50
CA HIS A 535 -31.44 -14.47 18.77
C HIS A 535 -31.15 -13.60 17.55
N LEU A 536 -31.11 -14.18 16.34
CA LEU A 536 -30.99 -13.42 15.09
C LEU A 536 -32.15 -12.43 14.90
N ARG A 537 -33.39 -12.81 15.23
CA ARG A 537 -34.55 -11.91 15.15
C ARG A 537 -34.44 -10.70 16.09
N ILE A 538 -33.82 -10.85 17.27
CA ILE A 538 -33.59 -9.72 18.18
C ILE A 538 -32.56 -8.76 17.58
N LEU A 539 -31.46 -9.30 17.06
CA LEU A 539 -30.42 -8.51 16.39
C LEU A 539 -30.99 -7.75 15.19
N ILE A 540 -31.80 -8.40 14.36
CA ILE A 540 -32.44 -7.80 13.19
C ILE A 540 -33.51 -6.78 13.58
N ALA A 541 -34.21 -6.96 14.71
CA ALA A 541 -35.14 -5.92 15.18
C ALA A 541 -34.40 -4.64 15.60
N ASN A 542 -33.18 -4.79 16.14
CA ASN A 542 -32.32 -3.68 16.52
C ASN A 542 -31.61 -3.04 15.33
N ASP A 543 -31.20 -3.83 14.34
CA ASP A 543 -30.57 -3.39 13.10
C ASP A 543 -31.17 -4.16 11.90
N PRO A 544 -32.33 -3.67 11.38
CA PRO A 544 -33.01 -4.33 10.26
C PRO A 544 -32.24 -4.25 8.94
N ALA A 545 -31.33 -3.27 8.84
CA ALA A 545 -30.55 -2.95 7.65
C ALA A 545 -29.29 -3.81 7.52
N SER A 546 -28.86 -4.47 8.60
CA SER A 546 -27.66 -5.29 8.62
C SER A 546 -27.72 -6.44 7.63
N GLU A 547 -27.05 -6.29 6.49
CA GLU A 547 -26.94 -7.37 5.51
C GLU A 547 -26.29 -8.61 6.14
N PHE A 548 -25.31 -8.44 7.02
CA PHE A 548 -24.68 -9.54 7.75
C PHE A 548 -25.69 -10.33 8.59
N LEU A 549 -26.56 -9.65 9.36
CA LEU A 549 -27.54 -10.34 10.20
C LEU A 549 -28.65 -10.99 9.38
N GLN A 550 -29.12 -10.31 8.33
CA GLN A 550 -30.10 -10.86 7.39
C GLN A 550 -29.54 -12.11 6.69
N ASP A 551 -28.26 -12.09 6.34
CA ASP A 551 -27.56 -13.23 5.74
C ASP A 551 -27.51 -14.43 6.68
N ARG A 552 -27.17 -14.20 7.95
CA ARG A 552 -27.22 -15.24 8.99
C ARG A 552 -28.62 -15.78 9.21
N LEU A 553 -29.65 -14.93 9.17
CA LEU A 553 -31.04 -15.35 9.28
C LEU A 553 -31.44 -16.24 8.10
N ALA A 554 -31.12 -15.85 6.86
CA ALA A 554 -31.38 -16.64 5.68
C ALA A 554 -30.69 -18.02 5.73
N GLU A 555 -29.42 -18.06 6.13
CA GLU A 555 -28.67 -19.31 6.30
C GLU A 555 -29.28 -20.22 7.36
N ALA A 556 -29.64 -19.68 8.52
CA ALA A 556 -30.28 -20.43 9.60
C ALA A 556 -31.66 -20.96 9.17
N LEU A 557 -32.48 -20.15 8.49
CA LEU A 557 -33.79 -20.58 7.97
C LEU A 557 -33.64 -21.70 6.93
N ALA A 558 -32.67 -21.58 6.02
CA ALA A 558 -32.40 -22.62 5.01
C ALA A 558 -31.91 -23.92 5.65
N ALA A 559 -31.02 -23.85 6.65
CA ALA A 559 -30.56 -25.02 7.41
C ALA A 559 -31.69 -25.69 8.21
N ASN A 560 -32.69 -24.93 8.65
CA ASN A 560 -33.91 -25.44 9.32
C ASN A 560 -34.90 -26.12 8.34
N GLY A 561 -34.64 -26.06 7.03
CA GLY A 561 -35.57 -26.51 5.99
C GLY A 561 -36.70 -25.51 5.68
N ASN A 562 -36.72 -24.33 6.32
CA ASN A 562 -37.70 -23.26 6.07
C ASN A 562 -37.28 -22.41 4.85
N LEU A 563 -37.15 -23.07 3.69
CA LEU A 563 -36.64 -22.46 2.47
C LEU A 563 -37.51 -21.30 1.95
N THR A 564 -38.83 -21.31 2.21
CA THR A 564 -39.74 -20.22 1.82
C THR A 564 -39.45 -18.93 2.60
N ASP A 565 -39.24 -19.04 3.90
CA ASP A 565 -38.92 -17.87 4.74
C ASP A 565 -37.50 -17.38 4.45
N ALA A 566 -36.55 -18.30 4.21
CA ALA A 566 -35.20 -17.97 3.77
C ALA A 566 -35.22 -17.19 2.45
N LEU A 567 -36.05 -17.64 1.48
CA LEU A 567 -36.22 -16.95 0.20
C LEU A 567 -36.78 -15.54 0.40
N ALA A 568 -37.81 -15.35 1.24
CA ALA A 568 -38.38 -14.02 1.50
C ALA A 568 -37.36 -13.05 2.13
N VAL A 569 -36.52 -13.53 3.05
CA VAL A 569 -35.43 -12.73 3.64
C VAL A 569 -34.43 -12.34 2.56
N VAL A 570 -34.01 -13.29 1.73
CA VAL A 570 -33.05 -13.06 0.65
C VAL A 570 -33.59 -12.12 -0.44
N GLU A 571 -34.88 -12.21 -0.77
CA GLU A 571 -35.57 -11.28 -1.67
C GLU A 571 -35.54 -9.86 -1.11
N THR A 572 -35.85 -9.72 0.19
CA THR A 572 -35.77 -8.43 0.89
C THR A 572 -34.35 -7.87 0.88
N MET A 573 -33.35 -8.71 1.16
CA MET A 573 -31.93 -8.32 1.06
C MET A 573 -31.56 -7.89 -0.36
N ALA A 574 -32.07 -8.59 -1.38
CA ALA A 574 -31.79 -8.27 -2.78
C ALA A 574 -32.48 -6.97 -3.24
N GLU A 575 -33.62 -6.59 -2.66
CA GLU A 575 -34.28 -5.31 -2.93
C GLU A 575 -33.57 -4.12 -2.26
N GLN A 576 -33.01 -4.36 -1.07
CA GLN A 576 -32.33 -3.35 -0.27
C GLN A 576 -30.87 -3.17 -0.66
N SER A 577 -30.21 -4.24 -1.14
CA SER A 577 -28.80 -4.21 -1.48
C SER A 577 -28.54 -3.61 -2.87
N PRO A 578 -27.62 -2.64 -2.98
CA PRO A 578 -27.15 -2.15 -4.27
C PRO A 578 -26.30 -3.15 -5.07
N ARG A 579 -25.76 -4.15 -4.37
CA ARG A 579 -25.02 -5.30 -4.92
C ARG A 579 -25.68 -6.59 -4.42
N PRO A 580 -26.86 -6.93 -4.98
CA PRO A 580 -27.69 -8.00 -4.45
C PRO A 580 -27.23 -9.38 -4.92
N GLU A 581 -26.05 -9.54 -5.52
CA GLU A 581 -25.66 -10.76 -6.23
C GLU A 581 -25.48 -11.94 -5.29
N ALA A 582 -24.87 -11.71 -4.12
CA ALA A 582 -24.75 -12.73 -3.09
C ALA A 582 -26.13 -13.20 -2.60
N ALA A 583 -27.04 -12.25 -2.32
CA ALA A 583 -28.42 -12.54 -1.92
C ALA A 583 -29.14 -13.30 -3.04
N LEU A 584 -29.21 -12.76 -4.25
CA LEU A 584 -29.84 -13.39 -5.41
C LEU A 584 -29.30 -14.80 -5.68
N TYR A 585 -28.00 -15.05 -5.51
CA TYR A 585 -27.43 -16.39 -5.67
C TYR A 585 -27.91 -17.37 -4.60
N LYS A 586 -28.01 -16.93 -3.33
CA LYS A 586 -28.62 -17.74 -2.26
C LYS A 586 -30.11 -17.98 -2.54
N GLY A 587 -30.82 -16.98 -3.02
CA GLY A 587 -32.23 -17.04 -3.37
C GLY A 587 -32.47 -18.03 -4.51
N ALA A 588 -31.62 -17.99 -5.53
CA ALA A 588 -31.65 -18.96 -6.61
C ALA A 588 -31.50 -20.40 -6.10
N ARG A 589 -30.52 -20.65 -5.21
CA ARG A 589 -30.34 -21.97 -4.60
C ARG A 589 -31.57 -22.42 -3.80
N ALA A 590 -32.18 -21.52 -3.04
CA ALA A 590 -33.42 -21.80 -2.29
C ALA A 590 -34.59 -22.11 -3.24
N CYS A 591 -34.77 -21.33 -4.32
CA CYS A 591 -35.75 -21.57 -5.37
C CYS A 591 -35.58 -22.95 -6.03
N LEU A 592 -34.35 -23.31 -6.39
CA LEU A 592 -34.04 -24.60 -7.00
C LEU A 592 -34.33 -25.77 -6.04
N GLN A 593 -33.99 -25.65 -4.76
CA GLN A 593 -34.34 -26.66 -3.75
C GLN A 593 -35.85 -26.78 -3.50
N LEU A 594 -36.59 -25.67 -3.62
CA LEU A 594 -38.05 -25.64 -3.57
C LEU A 594 -38.74 -26.15 -4.84
N GLY A 595 -37.99 -26.50 -5.90
CA GLY A 595 -38.52 -26.89 -7.21
C GLY A 595 -39.08 -25.72 -8.04
N ARG A 596 -38.78 -24.47 -7.67
CA ARG A 596 -39.16 -23.24 -8.41
C ARG A 596 -38.07 -22.88 -9.42
N GLU A 597 -37.88 -23.72 -10.42
CA GLU A 597 -36.76 -23.61 -11.36
C GLU A 597 -36.77 -22.29 -12.16
N GLU A 598 -37.93 -21.86 -12.67
CA GLU A 598 -38.06 -20.63 -13.46
C GLU A 598 -37.55 -19.38 -12.70
N LEU A 599 -37.96 -19.24 -11.43
CA LEU A 599 -37.52 -18.13 -10.57
C LEU A 599 -36.04 -18.26 -10.19
N GLY A 600 -35.57 -19.50 -9.98
CA GLY A 600 -34.16 -19.77 -9.72
C GLY A 600 -33.26 -19.33 -10.89
N VAL A 601 -33.66 -19.62 -12.13
CA VAL A 601 -32.97 -19.19 -13.35
C VAL A 601 -32.97 -17.67 -13.47
N GLU A 602 -34.12 -17.01 -13.27
CA GLU A 602 -34.21 -15.54 -13.30
C GLU A 602 -33.22 -14.89 -12.32
N TYR A 603 -33.10 -15.43 -11.11
CA TYR A 603 -32.19 -14.91 -10.11
C TYR A 603 -30.74 -15.12 -10.47
N LEU A 604 -30.37 -16.32 -10.95
CA LEU A 604 -29.01 -16.56 -11.43
C LEU A 604 -28.65 -15.63 -12.60
N ASP A 605 -29.58 -15.34 -13.52
CA ASP A 605 -29.36 -14.40 -14.62
C ASP A 605 -29.06 -12.99 -14.11
N ARG A 606 -29.82 -12.53 -13.10
CA ARG A 606 -29.56 -11.26 -12.43
C ARG A 606 -28.20 -11.26 -11.72
N VAL A 607 -27.82 -12.35 -11.05
CA VAL A 607 -26.50 -12.51 -10.41
C VAL A 607 -25.39 -12.34 -11.43
N VAL A 608 -25.46 -13.05 -12.56
CA VAL A 608 -24.43 -13.00 -13.60
C VAL A 608 -24.36 -11.61 -14.24
N LYS A 609 -25.50 -10.94 -14.44
CA LYS A 609 -25.54 -9.57 -14.99
C LYS A 609 -24.90 -8.54 -14.06
N LEU A 610 -25.06 -8.69 -12.74
CA LEU A 610 -24.58 -7.75 -11.73
C LEU A 610 -23.15 -8.07 -11.27
N SER A 611 -22.81 -9.36 -11.17
CA SER A 611 -21.47 -9.88 -10.86
C SER A 611 -21.02 -10.82 -12.00
N PRO A 612 -20.49 -10.25 -13.08
CA PRO A 612 -19.94 -10.96 -14.22
C PRO A 612 -19.01 -12.12 -13.85
N GLY A 613 -18.15 -11.88 -12.84
CA GLY A 613 -17.17 -12.83 -12.32
C GLY A 613 -17.74 -13.96 -11.45
N HIS A 614 -19.05 -14.04 -11.21
CA HIS A 614 -19.66 -15.05 -10.36
C HIS A 614 -19.82 -16.40 -11.09
N HIS A 615 -18.68 -17.03 -11.41
CA HIS A 615 -18.59 -18.25 -12.22
C HIS A 615 -19.42 -19.43 -11.70
N ALA A 616 -19.64 -19.53 -10.38
CA ALA A 616 -20.49 -20.57 -9.81
C ALA A 616 -21.97 -20.44 -10.23
N ALA A 617 -22.48 -19.20 -10.33
CA ALA A 617 -23.85 -18.92 -10.75
C ALA A 617 -24.02 -19.21 -12.24
N ARG A 618 -23.04 -18.79 -13.03
CA ARG A 618 -22.97 -19.09 -14.47
C ARG A 618 -22.95 -20.59 -14.74
N ARG A 619 -22.14 -21.35 -14.00
CA ARG A 619 -22.08 -22.81 -14.13
C ARG A 619 -23.42 -23.47 -13.79
N GLN A 620 -24.10 -23.00 -12.75
CA GLN A 620 -25.44 -23.50 -12.41
C GLN A 620 -26.45 -23.20 -13.52
N LEU A 621 -26.45 -21.99 -14.09
CA LEU A 621 -27.29 -21.66 -15.25
C LEU A 621 -27.03 -22.57 -16.45
N GLN A 622 -25.76 -22.77 -16.80
CA GLN A 622 -25.38 -23.64 -17.92
C GLN A 622 -25.95 -25.05 -17.74
N ARG A 623 -25.78 -25.63 -16.54
CA ARG A 623 -26.33 -26.96 -16.21
C ARG A 623 -27.85 -27.03 -16.33
N ILE A 624 -28.56 -26.03 -15.80
CA ILE A 624 -30.04 -25.98 -15.85
C ILE A 624 -30.53 -25.86 -17.29
N ARG A 625 -29.84 -25.05 -18.11
CA ARG A 625 -30.16 -24.86 -19.53
C ARG A 625 -29.73 -26.01 -20.43
N GLY A 626 -28.99 -26.99 -19.90
CA GLY A 626 -28.38 -28.06 -20.69
C GLY A 626 -27.28 -27.55 -21.64
N GLU A 627 -26.68 -26.40 -21.35
CA GLU A 627 -25.53 -25.88 -22.07
C GLU A 627 -24.27 -26.67 -21.68
N SER A 628 -23.41 -26.91 -22.65
CA SER A 628 -22.13 -27.59 -22.40
C SER A 628 -21.19 -26.69 -21.61
N GLU A 629 -20.56 -27.22 -20.56
CA GLU A 629 -19.40 -26.56 -19.92
C GLU A 629 -18.14 -26.67 -20.80
N ASP A 630 -18.16 -27.57 -21.78
CA ASP A 630 -17.07 -27.85 -22.71
C ASP A 630 -17.12 -26.88 -23.91
N PHE A 631 -16.73 -25.64 -23.64
CA PHE A 631 -16.61 -24.59 -24.66
C PHE A 631 -15.34 -24.72 -25.50
N TRP A 632 -14.38 -25.55 -25.06
CA TRP A 632 -13.07 -25.68 -25.68
C TRP A 632 -12.99 -26.80 -26.71
N SER A 633 -13.79 -27.87 -26.61
CA SER A 633 -13.68 -29.03 -27.52
C SER A 633 -13.82 -28.72 -29.01
N GLU A 634 -14.57 -27.68 -29.41
CA GLU A 634 -14.65 -27.25 -30.82
C GLU A 634 -13.30 -26.70 -31.33
N TYR A 635 -12.51 -26.11 -30.44
CA TYR A 635 -11.26 -25.42 -30.77
C TYR A 635 -10.00 -26.21 -30.37
N SER A 636 -10.13 -27.19 -29.48
CA SER A 636 -8.99 -27.93 -28.93
C SER A 636 -8.38 -28.89 -29.95
N VAL A 637 -7.05 -28.94 -29.99
CA VAL A 637 -6.32 -29.86 -30.87
C VAL A 637 -6.54 -31.32 -30.46
N ALA A 638 -6.95 -32.14 -31.43
CA ALA A 638 -7.24 -33.56 -31.23
C ALA A 638 -5.96 -34.36 -30.91
N TRP A 639 -6.07 -35.39 -30.06
CA TRP A 639 -4.93 -36.21 -29.64
C TRP A 639 -4.24 -36.89 -30.83
N GLU A 640 -5.02 -37.32 -31.83
CA GLU A 640 -4.52 -37.96 -33.04
C GLU A 640 -3.57 -37.06 -33.83
N GLU A 641 -3.82 -35.74 -33.84
CA GLU A 641 -2.94 -34.75 -34.46
C GLU A 641 -1.66 -34.55 -33.61
N LEU A 642 -1.78 -34.51 -32.28
CA LEU A 642 -0.63 -34.32 -31.38
C LEU A 642 0.43 -35.41 -31.56
N ILE A 643 0.02 -36.67 -31.73
CA ILE A 643 0.95 -37.80 -31.88
C ILE A 643 1.62 -37.88 -33.25
N GLU A 644 1.15 -37.12 -34.25
CA GLU A 644 1.86 -36.96 -35.53
C GLU A 644 3.13 -36.09 -35.36
N HIS A 645 3.16 -35.24 -34.33
CA HIS A 645 4.32 -34.43 -33.98
C HIS A 645 5.25 -35.17 -33.02
N ASP A 646 6.33 -35.74 -33.57
CA ASP A 646 7.34 -36.45 -32.77
C ASP A 646 8.61 -35.61 -32.57
N LEU A 647 8.67 -34.88 -31.45
CA LEU A 647 9.89 -34.19 -31.02
C LEU A 647 10.82 -35.16 -30.27
N THR A 648 12.09 -35.18 -30.69
CA THR A 648 13.08 -36.16 -30.23
C THR A 648 14.32 -35.50 -29.64
N ARG A 649 15.05 -36.25 -28.82
CA ARG A 649 16.32 -35.80 -28.25
C ARG A 649 17.37 -35.54 -29.33
N GLU A 650 17.31 -36.25 -30.45
CA GLU A 650 18.22 -36.05 -31.58
C GLU A 650 18.02 -34.68 -32.24
N GLN A 651 16.78 -34.20 -32.32
CA GLN A 651 16.45 -32.85 -32.83
C GLN A 651 16.79 -31.76 -31.82
N PHE A 652 16.57 -32.02 -30.51
CA PHE A 652 16.81 -31.06 -29.43
C PHE A 652 17.67 -31.67 -28.32
N PRO A 653 19.01 -31.76 -28.51
CA PRO A 653 19.90 -32.48 -27.59
C PRO A 653 19.97 -31.90 -26.17
N ARG A 654 19.60 -30.62 -25.98
CA ARG A 654 19.63 -29.91 -24.70
C ARG A 654 18.29 -29.90 -23.97
N ALA A 655 17.21 -30.35 -24.60
CA ALA A 655 15.88 -30.33 -24.01
C ALA A 655 15.64 -31.61 -23.19
N ASP A 656 15.19 -31.44 -21.94
CA ASP A 656 14.81 -32.55 -21.05
C ASP A 656 13.38 -33.05 -21.31
N SER A 657 12.54 -32.16 -21.81
CA SER A 657 11.19 -32.41 -22.29
C SER A 657 10.86 -31.52 -23.49
N ALA A 658 9.83 -31.90 -24.24
CA ALA A 658 9.30 -31.12 -25.36
C ALA A 658 7.80 -30.88 -25.17
N VAL A 659 7.32 -29.67 -25.44
CA VAL A 659 5.90 -29.33 -25.35
C VAL A 659 5.27 -29.62 -26.71
N ILE A 660 4.54 -30.71 -26.80
CA ILE A 660 3.83 -31.11 -28.02
C ILE A 660 2.63 -30.19 -28.27
N LEU A 661 1.95 -29.78 -27.19
CA LEU A 661 0.85 -28.81 -27.24
C LEU A 661 1.00 -27.81 -26.11
N ASP A 662 0.94 -26.54 -26.45
CA ASP A 662 0.68 -25.42 -25.53
C ASP A 662 -0.58 -24.70 -26.02
N GLU A 663 -1.71 -24.93 -25.36
CA GLU A 663 -3.00 -24.44 -25.82
C GLU A 663 -3.70 -23.64 -24.74
N GLN A 664 -4.18 -22.47 -25.11
CA GLN A 664 -5.13 -21.69 -24.33
C GLN A 664 -6.37 -21.40 -25.17
N ILE A 665 -7.54 -21.77 -24.66
CA ILE A 665 -8.82 -21.41 -25.25
C ILE A 665 -9.56 -20.57 -24.23
N GLN A 666 -9.64 -19.28 -24.49
CA GLN A 666 -10.24 -18.29 -23.62
C GLN A 666 -11.58 -17.85 -24.17
N TYR A 667 -12.59 -17.93 -23.32
CA TYR A 667 -13.93 -17.48 -23.61
C TYR A 667 -14.25 -16.27 -22.74
N MET A 668 -14.46 -15.12 -23.39
CA MET A 668 -14.82 -13.85 -22.78
C MET A 668 -16.33 -13.63 -22.92
N TYR A 669 -16.98 -13.33 -21.80
CA TYR A 669 -18.39 -12.99 -21.77
C TYR A 669 -18.60 -11.50 -22.09
N PRO A 670 -19.80 -11.09 -22.58
CA PRO A 670 -20.16 -9.68 -22.81
C PRO A 670 -19.92 -8.73 -21.64
N ASP A 671 -19.85 -9.28 -20.44
CA ASP A 671 -19.70 -8.57 -19.18
C ASP A 671 -18.24 -8.44 -18.70
N GLY A 672 -17.29 -8.83 -19.55
CA GLY A 672 -15.86 -8.78 -19.28
C GLY A 672 -15.31 -10.00 -18.56
N SER A 673 -16.11 -10.78 -17.83
CA SER A 673 -15.57 -12.00 -17.18
C SER A 673 -15.05 -12.99 -18.23
N SER A 674 -14.09 -13.84 -17.85
CA SER A 674 -13.55 -14.85 -18.76
C SER A 674 -13.25 -16.18 -18.08
N ILE A 675 -13.26 -17.23 -18.89
CA ILE A 675 -12.83 -18.58 -18.54
C ILE A 675 -11.81 -19.05 -19.56
N SER A 676 -10.69 -19.57 -19.10
CA SER A 676 -9.61 -20.07 -19.94
C SER A 676 -9.43 -21.57 -19.69
N TYR A 677 -9.54 -22.35 -20.74
CA TYR A 677 -9.05 -23.73 -20.78
C TYR A 677 -7.58 -23.69 -21.18
N VAL A 678 -6.71 -24.18 -20.31
CA VAL A 678 -5.27 -24.27 -20.59
C VAL A 678 -4.91 -25.75 -20.64
N ARG A 679 -4.32 -26.20 -21.73
CA ARG A 679 -3.85 -27.57 -21.91
C ARG A 679 -2.40 -27.58 -22.36
N GLN A 680 -1.58 -28.34 -21.64
CA GLN A 680 -0.20 -28.61 -22.02
C GLN A 680 0.03 -30.12 -22.14
N VAL A 681 0.63 -30.53 -23.25
CA VAL A 681 1.07 -31.92 -23.48
C VAL A 681 2.58 -31.94 -23.60
N ARG A 682 3.26 -32.60 -22.67
CA ARG A 682 4.73 -32.63 -22.60
C ARG A 682 5.26 -34.04 -22.82
N LYS A 683 6.19 -34.23 -23.76
CA LYS A 683 6.92 -35.48 -23.95
C LYS A 683 8.24 -35.45 -23.17
N ILE A 684 8.55 -36.50 -22.43
CA ILE A 684 9.80 -36.63 -21.68
C ILE A 684 10.92 -37.17 -22.57
N LEU A 685 12.06 -36.49 -22.62
CA LEU A 685 13.18 -36.83 -23.51
C LEU A 685 14.40 -37.41 -22.77
N THR A 686 14.57 -37.07 -21.48
CA THR A 686 15.75 -37.44 -20.67
C THR A 686 15.38 -37.97 -19.29
N GLN A 687 16.37 -38.47 -18.56
CA GLN A 687 16.18 -38.89 -17.17
C GLN A 687 15.98 -37.68 -16.25
N GLU A 688 16.70 -36.58 -16.53
CA GLU A 688 16.52 -35.29 -15.86
C GLU A 688 15.09 -34.76 -16.03
N GLY A 689 14.50 -34.95 -17.22
CA GLY A 689 13.09 -34.64 -17.48
C GLY A 689 12.11 -35.49 -16.65
N VAL A 690 12.43 -36.78 -16.42
CA VAL A 690 11.64 -37.64 -15.52
C VAL A 690 11.64 -37.06 -14.10
N ASP A 691 12.83 -36.68 -13.61
CA ASP A 691 13.00 -36.17 -12.25
C ASP A 691 12.36 -34.78 -12.07
N ALA A 692 12.46 -33.92 -13.09
CA ALA A 692 11.92 -32.56 -13.08
C ALA A 692 10.39 -32.50 -13.25
N ARG A 693 9.79 -33.45 -13.98
CA ARG A 693 8.36 -33.41 -14.37
C ARG A 693 7.48 -34.43 -13.64
N GLY A 694 8.04 -35.22 -12.72
CA GLY A 694 7.26 -36.19 -11.93
C GLY A 694 6.20 -35.55 -11.02
N LYS A 695 6.31 -34.24 -10.76
CA LYS A 695 5.33 -33.45 -10.00
C LYS A 695 5.13 -32.09 -10.65
N GLU A 696 3.89 -31.69 -10.87
CA GLU A 696 3.56 -30.36 -11.37
C GLU A 696 2.47 -29.71 -10.53
N ARG A 697 2.46 -28.37 -10.50
CA ARG A 697 1.40 -27.60 -9.86
C ARG A 697 0.55 -26.92 -10.92
N VAL A 698 -0.76 -27.09 -10.84
CA VAL A 698 -1.71 -26.40 -11.72
C VAL A 698 -2.30 -25.17 -11.06
N SER A 699 -2.58 -24.14 -11.85
CA SER A 699 -3.09 -22.84 -11.39
C SER A 699 -4.62 -22.77 -11.32
N GLY A 700 -5.33 -23.84 -11.69
CA GLY A 700 -6.78 -23.83 -11.86
C GLY A 700 -7.49 -25.14 -11.51
N GLU A 701 -8.77 -25.23 -11.87
CA GLU A 701 -9.61 -26.42 -11.69
C GLU A 701 -9.19 -27.51 -12.69
N LEU A 702 -8.71 -28.65 -12.19
CA LEU A 702 -8.20 -29.75 -13.02
C LEU A 702 -9.30 -30.36 -13.91
N VAL A 703 -9.03 -30.47 -15.21
CA VAL A 703 -9.89 -31.14 -16.20
C VAL A 703 -9.28 -32.46 -16.64
N ILE A 704 -7.98 -32.46 -16.98
CA ILE A 704 -7.21 -33.63 -17.41
C ILE A 704 -5.89 -33.61 -16.65
N ALA A 705 -5.46 -34.75 -16.10
CA ALA A 705 -4.06 -35.01 -15.82
C ALA A 705 -3.84 -36.51 -16.00
N ARG A 706 -2.84 -36.89 -16.78
CA ARG A 706 -2.51 -38.30 -17.03
C ARG A 706 -1.09 -38.46 -17.56
N THR A 707 -0.48 -39.60 -17.24
CA THR A 707 0.75 -40.05 -17.88
C THR A 707 0.40 -41.06 -18.96
N ILE A 708 0.82 -40.82 -20.20
CA ILE A 708 0.59 -41.72 -21.33
C ILE A 708 1.96 -42.30 -21.72
N GLN A 709 2.14 -43.60 -21.52
CA GLN A 709 3.37 -44.29 -21.88
C GLN A 709 3.50 -44.45 -23.41
N ALA A 710 4.72 -44.72 -23.88
CA ALA A 710 4.99 -44.91 -25.30
C ALA A 710 4.22 -46.08 -25.94
N ASP A 711 3.77 -47.06 -25.14
CA ASP A 711 2.91 -48.17 -25.59
C ASP A 711 1.40 -47.83 -25.58
N GLY A 712 1.04 -46.59 -25.22
CA GLY A 712 -0.34 -46.12 -25.09
C GLY A 712 -0.97 -46.34 -23.71
N THR A 713 -0.26 -46.94 -22.75
CA THR A 713 -0.79 -47.14 -21.39
C THR A 713 -1.02 -45.81 -20.69
N VAL A 714 -2.25 -45.56 -20.21
CA VAL A 714 -2.62 -44.35 -19.47
C VAL A 714 -2.59 -44.61 -17.97
N LEU A 715 -1.91 -43.76 -17.21
CA LEU A 715 -1.83 -43.80 -15.75
C LEU A 715 -2.47 -42.54 -15.16
N GLU A 716 -3.37 -42.77 -14.20
CA GLU A 716 -4.06 -41.71 -13.46
C GLU A 716 -3.12 -41.04 -12.45
N PRO A 717 -3.26 -39.72 -12.23
CA PRO A 717 -2.38 -38.95 -11.34
C PRO A 717 -2.78 -39.11 -9.87
N ILE A 718 -1.86 -38.75 -8.98
CA ILE A 718 -2.14 -38.59 -7.55
C ILE A 718 -2.25 -37.10 -7.25
N THR A 719 -3.45 -36.64 -6.86
CA THR A 719 -3.71 -35.23 -6.51
C THR A 719 -3.52 -34.99 -5.02
N GLN A 720 -2.85 -33.88 -4.67
CA GLN A 720 -2.63 -33.45 -3.29
C GLN A 720 -3.24 -32.06 -3.06
N SER A 721 -3.34 -31.65 -1.80
CA SER A 721 -3.82 -30.30 -1.43
C SER A 721 -2.95 -29.21 -2.06
N GLY A 722 -3.57 -28.14 -2.55
CA GLY A 722 -2.86 -26.98 -3.12
C GLY A 722 -2.51 -27.08 -4.60
N GLY A 723 -3.22 -27.92 -5.37
CA GLY A 723 -3.06 -28.00 -6.83
C GLY A 723 -1.82 -28.77 -7.28
N LEU A 724 -1.15 -29.49 -6.37
CA LEU A 724 0.00 -30.34 -6.70
C LEU A 724 -0.49 -31.70 -7.26
N ILE A 725 0.05 -32.08 -8.40
CA ILE A 725 -0.22 -33.32 -9.12
C ILE A 725 1.07 -34.12 -9.20
N GLU A 726 1.02 -35.38 -8.77
CA GLU A 726 2.11 -36.34 -8.91
C GLU A 726 1.77 -37.33 -10.02
N PHE A 727 2.67 -37.46 -11.00
CA PHE A 727 2.50 -38.31 -12.18
C PHE A 727 3.17 -39.66 -11.93
N PRO A 728 2.41 -40.75 -11.76
CA PRO A 728 3.02 -42.06 -11.58
C PRO A 728 3.56 -42.60 -12.90
N GLY A 729 4.72 -43.26 -12.84
CA GLY A 729 5.26 -44.02 -13.97
C GLY A 729 5.82 -43.17 -15.11
N VAL A 730 6.21 -41.92 -14.84
CA VAL A 730 6.96 -41.07 -15.78
C VAL A 730 8.26 -41.75 -16.17
N LYS A 731 8.50 -41.88 -17.47
CA LYS A 731 9.68 -42.49 -18.08
C LYS A 731 10.03 -41.73 -19.36
N ILE A 732 11.26 -41.91 -19.84
CA ILE A 732 11.67 -41.39 -21.16
C ILE A 732 10.69 -41.89 -22.23
N GLY A 733 10.19 -40.97 -23.06
CA GLY A 733 9.19 -41.22 -24.10
C GLY A 733 7.73 -41.17 -23.64
N ALA A 734 7.45 -41.01 -22.34
CA ALA A 734 6.08 -40.79 -21.86
C ALA A 734 5.61 -39.37 -22.15
N TYR A 735 4.29 -39.20 -22.28
CA TYR A 735 3.61 -37.91 -22.42
C TYR A 735 2.87 -37.58 -21.12
N LEU A 736 2.95 -36.33 -20.68
CA LEU A 736 2.16 -35.76 -19.59
C LEU A 736 1.12 -34.84 -20.23
N ASP A 737 -0.16 -35.19 -20.12
CA ASP A 737 -1.27 -34.40 -20.66
C ASP A 737 -2.03 -33.78 -19.49
N VAL A 738 -1.94 -32.45 -19.37
CA VAL A 738 -2.48 -31.67 -18.26
C VAL A 738 -3.36 -30.58 -18.82
N ALA A 739 -4.61 -30.52 -18.36
CA ALA A 739 -5.54 -29.46 -18.69
C ALA A 739 -6.27 -28.95 -17.46
N TYR A 740 -6.44 -27.64 -17.35
CA TYR A 740 -7.14 -27.00 -16.23
C TYR A 740 -7.92 -25.75 -16.69
N LEU A 741 -8.91 -25.36 -15.89
CA LEU A 741 -9.70 -24.15 -16.09
C LEU A 741 -9.23 -23.04 -15.15
N VAL A 742 -8.91 -21.89 -15.73
CA VAL A 742 -8.67 -20.64 -15.02
C VAL A 742 -9.89 -19.74 -15.20
N ARG A 743 -10.33 -19.09 -14.13
CA ARG A 743 -11.52 -18.25 -14.12
C ARG A 743 -11.12 -16.87 -13.63
N ALA A 744 -11.30 -15.85 -14.47
CA ALA A 744 -11.04 -14.47 -14.11
C ALA A 744 -12.35 -13.77 -13.75
N GLY A 745 -12.34 -12.99 -12.67
CA GLY A 745 -13.45 -12.10 -12.33
C GLY A 745 -13.70 -11.07 -13.44
N GLY A 746 -14.88 -10.47 -13.50
CA GLY A 746 -15.22 -9.48 -14.52
C GLY A 746 -15.40 -8.07 -13.96
N GLY A 747 -15.18 -7.10 -14.82
CA GLY A 747 -15.50 -5.68 -14.73
C GLY A 747 -15.27 -5.09 -16.13
N PRO A 748 -15.84 -3.92 -16.49
CA PRO A 748 -15.77 -3.37 -17.86
C PRO A 748 -14.35 -3.24 -18.43
N LEU A 749 -13.31 -3.26 -17.58
CA LEU A 749 -11.91 -3.05 -17.92
C LEU A 749 -10.93 -4.05 -17.26
N GLN A 750 -11.39 -5.21 -16.73
CA GLN A 750 -10.57 -6.03 -15.80
C GLN A 750 -10.08 -7.40 -16.30
N THR A 751 -10.12 -7.71 -17.59
CA THR A 751 -9.77 -9.08 -18.04
C THR A 751 -8.93 -9.20 -19.31
N LEU A 752 -8.62 -8.12 -20.01
CA LEU A 752 -7.70 -8.11 -21.16
C LEU A 752 -6.98 -6.75 -21.21
N ASP A 753 -6.29 -6.40 -20.13
CA ASP A 753 -5.47 -5.19 -20.04
C ASP A 753 -4.02 -5.62 -19.79
N GLY A 754 -3.30 -5.89 -20.89
CA GLY A 754 -1.94 -6.44 -20.84
C GLY A 754 -1.88 -7.97 -20.78
N ASP A 755 -2.94 -8.67 -21.19
CA ASP A 755 -2.92 -10.13 -21.28
C ASP A 755 -1.97 -10.54 -22.42
N THR A 756 -0.93 -11.32 -22.08
CA THR A 756 0.13 -11.73 -23.00
C THR A 756 0.12 -13.24 -23.20
N PHE A 757 0.38 -13.67 -24.44
CA PHE A 757 0.56 -15.08 -24.79
C PHE A 757 1.81 -15.25 -25.63
N TYR A 758 2.70 -16.15 -25.20
CA TYR A 758 3.99 -16.41 -25.84
C TYR A 758 3.93 -17.76 -26.53
N PHE A 759 4.18 -17.80 -27.84
CA PHE A 759 4.06 -19.03 -28.63
C PHE A 759 5.32 -19.91 -28.57
N VAL A 760 6.29 -19.54 -27.72
CA VAL A 760 7.56 -20.22 -27.48
C VAL A 760 7.90 -20.09 -26.01
N ASP A 761 8.59 -21.09 -25.46
CA ASP A 761 9.14 -21.03 -24.11
C ASP A 761 10.09 -19.82 -23.93
N GLN A 762 9.80 -18.98 -22.95
CA GLN A 762 10.62 -17.81 -22.62
C GLN A 762 11.99 -18.18 -22.06
N LYS A 763 12.18 -19.40 -21.53
CA LYS A 763 13.48 -19.85 -21.02
C LYS A 763 14.39 -20.40 -22.12
N LEU A 764 13.84 -20.64 -23.31
CA LEU A 764 14.48 -21.22 -24.48
C LEU A 764 15.09 -22.60 -24.21
N ASP A 765 14.47 -23.38 -23.31
CA ASP A 765 14.93 -24.72 -22.94
C ASP A 765 14.00 -25.84 -23.40
N GLU A 766 12.75 -25.52 -23.77
CA GLU A 766 11.77 -26.50 -24.26
C GLU A 766 11.21 -26.16 -25.65
N PRO A 767 11.36 -27.07 -26.64
CA PRO A 767 10.79 -26.87 -27.97
C PRO A 767 9.29 -27.13 -27.96
N PHE A 768 8.56 -26.34 -28.74
CA PHE A 768 7.11 -26.46 -28.91
C PHE A 768 6.80 -27.06 -30.30
N ALA A 769 5.83 -27.97 -30.39
CA ALA A 769 5.33 -28.44 -31.69
C ALA A 769 4.09 -27.66 -32.13
N ILE A 770 3.17 -27.38 -31.20
CA ILE A 770 1.94 -26.63 -31.46
C ILE A 770 1.74 -25.67 -30.30
N SER A 771 1.70 -24.37 -30.59
CA SER A 771 1.25 -23.37 -29.61
C SER A 771 0.08 -22.59 -30.18
N ARG A 772 -1.02 -22.56 -29.44
CA ARG A 772 -2.31 -22.04 -29.92
C ARG A 772 -2.98 -21.21 -28.82
N TRP A 773 -3.40 -20.01 -29.18
CA TRP A 773 -4.33 -19.21 -28.39
C TRP A 773 -5.60 -18.93 -29.20
N VAL A 774 -6.75 -19.32 -28.64
CA VAL A 774 -8.07 -18.98 -29.16
C VAL A 774 -8.75 -18.05 -28.18
N LEU A 775 -9.15 -16.86 -28.64
CA LEU A 775 -9.94 -15.90 -27.87
C LEU A 775 -11.33 -15.75 -28.50
N VAL A 776 -12.34 -16.24 -27.80
CA VAL A 776 -13.75 -16.05 -28.15
C VAL A 776 -14.27 -14.85 -27.39
N ALA A 777 -14.49 -13.73 -28.08
CA ALA A 777 -14.89 -12.45 -27.47
C ALA A 777 -16.21 -11.92 -28.05
N PRO A 778 -16.97 -11.10 -27.29
CA PRO A 778 -18.14 -10.41 -27.82
C PRO A 778 -17.71 -9.31 -28.79
N LYS A 779 -18.50 -9.02 -29.83
CA LYS A 779 -18.22 -7.94 -30.81
C LYS A 779 -18.07 -6.54 -30.18
N THR A 780 -18.65 -6.34 -29.00
CA THR A 780 -18.60 -5.07 -28.26
C THR A 780 -17.34 -4.89 -27.42
N ALA A 781 -16.51 -5.93 -27.24
CA ALA A 781 -15.30 -5.81 -26.43
C ALA A 781 -14.24 -4.95 -27.15
N PRO A 782 -13.68 -3.92 -26.50
CA PRO A 782 -12.67 -3.03 -27.08
C PRO A 782 -11.27 -3.67 -27.05
N ILE A 783 -11.12 -4.81 -27.73
CA ILE A 783 -9.86 -5.58 -27.75
C ILE A 783 -9.02 -5.16 -28.95
N SER A 784 -7.77 -4.75 -28.69
CA SER A 784 -6.78 -4.53 -29.73
C SER A 784 -5.60 -5.49 -29.55
N PRO A 785 -5.44 -6.51 -30.41
CA PRO A 785 -4.26 -7.36 -30.38
C PRO A 785 -3.05 -6.61 -30.98
N ILE A 786 -1.95 -6.61 -30.24
CA ILE A 786 -0.65 -6.10 -30.67
C ILE A 786 0.25 -7.32 -30.93
N TYR A 787 0.84 -7.36 -32.13
CA TYR A 787 1.65 -8.47 -32.61
C TYR A 787 3.14 -8.17 -32.43
N HIS A 788 3.86 -9.08 -31.78
CA HIS A 788 5.29 -8.96 -31.56
C HIS A 788 6.03 -10.15 -32.19
N ASN A 789 6.99 -9.85 -33.07
CA ASN A 789 7.80 -10.84 -33.82
C ASN A 789 6.97 -11.93 -34.50
N MET A 790 5.76 -11.58 -34.93
CA MET A 790 4.83 -12.48 -35.58
C MET A 790 4.09 -11.73 -36.68
N ARG A 791 4.08 -12.29 -37.89
CA ARG A 791 3.30 -11.78 -39.03
C ARG A 791 2.33 -12.85 -39.53
N PRO A 792 1.18 -12.44 -40.10
CA PRO A 792 0.21 -13.39 -40.65
C PRO A 792 0.75 -14.32 -41.74
N ASP A 793 1.82 -13.91 -42.45
CA ASP A 793 2.40 -14.66 -43.58
C ASP A 793 3.61 -15.52 -43.19
N ASP A 794 3.98 -15.57 -41.90
CA ASP A 794 5.12 -16.36 -41.44
C ASP A 794 4.84 -17.87 -41.56
N GLU A 795 5.85 -18.67 -41.90
CA GLU A 795 5.70 -20.11 -42.06
C GLU A 795 5.26 -20.76 -40.75
N GLY A 796 4.21 -21.58 -40.80
CA GLY A 796 3.65 -22.24 -39.61
C GLY A 796 2.75 -21.34 -38.75
N VAL A 797 2.56 -20.06 -39.10
CA VAL A 797 1.64 -19.15 -38.40
C VAL A 797 0.30 -19.09 -39.13
N THR A 798 -0.79 -19.26 -38.39
CA THR A 798 -2.17 -19.07 -38.87
C THR A 798 -2.89 -18.11 -37.94
N ILE A 799 -3.34 -16.98 -38.50
CA ILE A 799 -4.11 -15.97 -37.78
C ILE A 799 -5.47 -15.84 -38.45
N THR A 800 -6.54 -16.14 -37.71
CA THR A 800 -7.91 -15.96 -38.20
C THR A 800 -8.71 -15.09 -37.26
N THR A 801 -9.55 -14.25 -37.84
CA THR A 801 -10.59 -13.50 -37.13
C THR A 801 -11.92 -13.80 -37.79
N GLU A 802 -12.73 -14.59 -37.12
CA GLU A 802 -14.02 -15.04 -37.65
C GLU A 802 -15.14 -14.42 -36.82
N SER A 803 -16.14 -13.86 -37.50
CA SER A 803 -17.35 -13.35 -36.85
C SER A 803 -18.44 -14.40 -36.88
N THR A 804 -18.77 -14.98 -35.73
CA THR A 804 -19.83 -15.97 -35.55
C THR A 804 -20.94 -15.39 -34.68
N GLY A 805 -22.04 -14.95 -35.31
CA GLY A 805 -23.17 -14.31 -34.60
C GLY A 805 -22.76 -13.00 -33.91
N GLU A 806 -22.96 -12.92 -32.58
CA GLU A 806 -22.59 -11.79 -31.71
C GLU A 806 -21.13 -11.87 -31.20
N ARG A 807 -20.37 -12.88 -31.63
CA ARG A 807 -18.99 -13.12 -31.18
C ARG A 807 -18.00 -12.95 -32.32
N VAL A 808 -16.76 -12.70 -31.93
CA VAL A 808 -15.56 -12.74 -32.76
C VAL A 808 -14.64 -13.78 -32.15
N VAL A 809 -14.17 -14.72 -32.96
CA VAL A 809 -13.18 -15.72 -32.59
C VAL A 809 -11.86 -15.29 -33.21
N TYR A 810 -10.90 -14.97 -32.36
CA TYR A 810 -9.51 -14.79 -32.75
C TYR A 810 -8.78 -16.11 -32.53
N THR A 811 -8.14 -16.62 -33.56
CA THR A 811 -7.27 -17.79 -33.45
C THR A 811 -5.87 -17.39 -33.88
N TRP A 812 -4.92 -17.61 -32.98
CA TRP A 812 -3.49 -17.53 -33.26
C TRP A 812 -2.93 -18.92 -33.05
N ASP A 813 -2.47 -19.52 -34.13
CA ASP A 813 -1.95 -20.88 -34.14
C ASP A 813 -0.56 -20.86 -34.76
N VAL A 814 0.43 -21.29 -33.99
CA VAL A 814 1.85 -21.32 -34.37
C VAL A 814 2.34 -22.77 -34.30
N ARG A 815 2.72 -23.32 -35.45
CA ARG A 815 3.17 -24.69 -35.64
C ARG A 815 4.68 -24.75 -35.83
N ASN A 816 5.29 -25.68 -35.11
CA ASN A 816 6.74 -25.89 -35.03
C ASN A 816 7.51 -24.57 -34.92
N PRO A 817 7.16 -23.69 -33.95
CA PRO A 817 7.85 -22.43 -33.79
C PRO A 817 9.34 -22.67 -33.65
N GLN A 818 10.13 -21.81 -34.29
CA GLN A 818 11.58 -21.88 -34.14
C GLN A 818 11.93 -21.55 -32.69
N LEU A 819 12.70 -22.43 -32.05
CA LEU A 819 13.30 -22.20 -30.75
C LEU A 819 14.71 -21.64 -30.96
N PRO A 820 14.94 -20.34 -30.72
CA PRO A 820 16.29 -19.77 -30.82
C PRO A 820 17.27 -20.53 -29.93
N GLU A 821 18.48 -20.77 -30.43
CA GLU A 821 19.55 -21.28 -29.57
C GLU A 821 19.88 -20.23 -28.50
N ARG A 822 20.00 -20.68 -27.25
CA ARG A 822 20.42 -19.81 -26.16
C ARG A 822 21.90 -19.45 -26.32
N GLU A 823 22.15 -18.19 -26.66
CA GLU A 823 23.47 -17.61 -26.80
C GLU A 823 23.72 -16.55 -25.68
N ALA A 824 24.96 -16.41 -25.20
CA ALA A 824 25.27 -15.40 -24.19
C ALA A 824 25.01 -13.99 -24.72
N PHE A 825 24.45 -13.06 -23.93
CA PHE A 825 24.14 -11.68 -24.40
C PHE A 825 23.22 -11.60 -25.63
N MET A 826 22.43 -12.64 -25.94
CA MET A 826 21.37 -12.52 -26.93
C MET A 826 20.30 -11.49 -26.48
N PRO A 827 19.48 -10.95 -27.39
CA PRO A 827 18.31 -10.14 -27.03
C PRO A 827 17.40 -10.85 -26.03
N SER A 828 16.54 -10.09 -25.35
CA SER A 828 15.51 -10.71 -24.52
C SER A 828 14.70 -11.70 -25.38
N PRO A 829 14.33 -12.89 -24.89
CA PRO A 829 13.56 -13.85 -25.66
C PRO A 829 12.29 -13.24 -26.29
N VAL A 830 11.66 -12.28 -25.60
CA VAL A 830 10.47 -11.54 -26.08
C VAL A 830 10.72 -10.68 -27.34
N GLU A 831 11.98 -10.45 -27.73
CA GLU A 831 12.36 -9.79 -28.98
C GLU A 831 12.58 -10.76 -30.14
N LEU A 832 12.73 -12.05 -29.84
CA LEU A 832 13.07 -13.08 -30.82
C LEU A 832 11.90 -14.01 -31.10
N VAL A 833 11.08 -14.26 -30.07
CA VAL A 833 9.99 -15.22 -30.17
C VAL A 833 8.68 -14.51 -30.49
N PRO A 834 7.77 -15.17 -31.25
CA PRO A 834 6.43 -14.66 -31.50
C PRO A 834 5.61 -14.62 -30.21
N TRP A 835 4.98 -13.49 -29.94
CA TRP A 835 4.02 -13.33 -28.86
C TRP A 835 3.01 -12.22 -29.19
N ILE A 836 1.91 -12.20 -28.45
CA ILE A 836 0.85 -11.19 -28.62
C ILE A 836 0.41 -10.62 -27.28
N GLU A 837 0.02 -9.34 -27.32
CA GLU A 837 -0.59 -8.61 -26.21
C GLU A 837 -2.00 -8.18 -26.59
N CYS A 838 -3.00 -8.44 -25.75
CA CYS A 838 -4.33 -7.87 -25.89
C CYS A 838 -4.49 -6.70 -24.92
N VAL A 839 -4.71 -5.50 -25.46
CA VAL A 839 -4.85 -4.26 -24.66
C VAL A 839 -6.22 -3.59 -24.82
N ASN A 840 -6.57 -2.76 -23.83
CA ASN A 840 -7.79 -1.96 -23.78
C ASN A 840 -7.48 -0.44 -23.75
N PRO A 841 -8.10 0.38 -24.63
CA PRO A 841 -7.95 1.85 -24.61
C PRO A 841 -8.48 2.59 -23.35
N ARG A 842 -7.59 2.98 -22.43
CA ARG A 842 -7.79 4.05 -21.40
C ARG A 842 -7.06 5.33 -21.78
N ASP A 843 -7.35 6.49 -21.17
CA ASP A 843 -6.59 7.73 -21.36
C ASP A 843 -5.35 7.73 -20.44
N TRP A 844 -4.16 8.13 -20.93
CA TRP A 844 -2.95 8.26 -20.10
C TRP A 844 -3.14 9.16 -18.86
N ARG A 845 -4.10 10.07 -18.87
CA ARG A 845 -4.47 10.89 -17.70
C ARG A 845 -4.91 10.06 -16.50
N ASP A 846 -5.41 8.85 -16.71
CA ASP A 846 -5.78 7.94 -15.62
C ASP A 846 -4.54 7.51 -14.83
N ARG A 847 -3.40 7.23 -15.49
CA ARG A 847 -2.12 7.02 -14.81
C ARG A 847 -1.62 8.29 -14.15
N ALA A 848 -1.84 9.45 -14.76
CA ALA A 848 -1.38 10.74 -14.26
C ALA A 848 -2.02 11.10 -12.89
N ARG A 849 -3.33 10.86 -12.70
CA ARG A 849 -4.00 11.06 -11.39
C ARG A 849 -3.37 10.26 -10.26
N LYS A 850 -2.85 9.06 -10.56
CA LYS A 850 -2.18 8.20 -9.58
C LYS A 850 -0.82 8.76 -9.14
N VAL A 851 -0.11 9.47 -10.03
CA VAL A 851 1.16 10.16 -9.69
C VAL A 851 0.94 11.23 -8.62
N ALA A 852 -0.14 12.01 -8.73
CA ALA A 852 -0.50 13.02 -7.73
C ALA A 852 -0.81 12.41 -6.37
N ASP A 853 -1.57 11.30 -6.36
CA ASP A 853 -1.96 10.57 -5.15
C ASP A 853 -0.74 9.93 -4.46
N GLU A 854 0.17 9.31 -5.22
CA GLU A 854 1.42 8.74 -4.71
C GLU A 854 2.30 9.81 -4.04
N GLY A 855 2.43 11.00 -4.64
CA GLY A 855 3.26 12.09 -4.09
C GLY A 855 2.63 12.87 -2.92
N LEU A 856 1.34 13.20 -3.00
CA LEU A 856 0.68 14.03 -1.97
C LEU A 856 0.44 13.27 -0.67
N ARG A 857 0.12 11.96 -0.73
CA ARG A 857 -0.12 11.15 0.50
C ARG A 857 1.07 11.16 1.48
N GLY A 858 2.29 11.37 1.00
CA GLY A 858 3.49 11.46 1.83
C GLY A 858 3.68 12.81 2.54
N VAL A 859 2.79 13.79 2.34
CA VAL A 859 2.90 15.13 2.94
C VAL A 859 2.34 15.15 4.36
N MET A 860 3.18 15.48 5.34
CA MET A 860 2.78 15.61 6.73
C MET A 860 3.26 16.95 7.35
N ASP A 861 2.31 17.78 7.78
CA ASP A 861 2.58 19.10 8.37
C ASP A 861 2.50 19.10 9.91
N THR A 862 3.54 18.58 10.56
CA THR A 862 3.66 18.66 12.03
C THR A 862 4.55 19.82 12.47
N SER A 863 4.42 20.26 13.73
CA SER A 863 5.33 21.28 14.29
C SER A 863 6.79 20.87 14.20
N LEU A 864 7.11 19.60 14.46
CA LEU A 864 8.47 19.07 14.37
C LEU A 864 9.02 19.17 12.93
N ILE A 865 8.21 18.81 11.94
CA ILE A 865 8.56 18.91 10.51
C ILE A 865 8.75 20.38 10.12
N ARG A 866 7.84 21.28 10.51
CA ARG A 866 7.96 22.73 10.23
C ARG A 866 9.20 23.36 10.86
N GLU A 867 9.44 23.10 12.14
CA GLU A 867 10.61 23.61 12.85
C GLU A 867 11.90 23.12 12.19
N ARG A 868 11.95 21.83 11.82
CA ARG A 868 13.09 21.28 11.08
C ARG A 868 13.24 21.92 9.70
N ALA A 869 12.17 21.99 8.92
CA ALA A 869 12.16 22.58 7.59
C ALA A 869 12.64 24.04 7.61
N LEU A 870 12.13 24.85 8.55
CA LEU A 870 12.57 26.24 8.74
C LEU A 870 14.04 26.33 9.13
N SER A 871 14.51 25.47 10.04
CA SER A 871 15.93 25.47 10.46
C SER A 871 16.88 25.11 9.32
N LEU A 872 16.44 24.29 8.36
CA LEU A 872 17.24 23.88 7.20
C LEU A 872 17.21 24.91 6.06
N THR A 873 16.19 25.77 6.03
CA THR A 873 15.92 26.69 4.92
C THR A 873 16.06 28.17 5.28
N GLU A 874 16.54 28.46 6.49
CA GLU A 874 16.72 29.82 6.98
C GLU A 874 17.60 30.65 6.03
N GLY A 875 17.07 31.77 5.53
CA GLY A 875 17.77 32.68 4.62
C GLY A 875 17.76 32.26 3.14
N LEU A 876 17.12 31.16 2.77
CA LEU A 876 16.99 30.72 1.37
C LEU A 876 15.66 31.19 0.76
N GLU A 877 15.72 31.85 -0.40
CA GLU A 877 14.52 32.37 -1.10
C GLU A 877 14.02 31.44 -2.21
N ALA A 878 14.94 30.82 -2.97
CA ALA A 878 14.61 30.01 -4.12
C ALA A 878 14.18 28.58 -3.74
N ASP A 879 13.17 28.04 -4.45
CA ASP A 879 12.63 26.70 -4.21
C ASP A 879 13.72 25.62 -4.37
N GLU A 880 14.59 25.75 -5.37
CA GLU A 880 15.70 24.83 -5.63
C GLU A 880 16.79 24.85 -4.53
N ASP A 881 17.05 25.99 -3.90
CA ASP A 881 18.04 26.11 -2.84
C ASP A 881 17.52 25.48 -1.55
N ARG A 882 16.25 25.73 -1.22
CA ARG A 882 15.56 25.11 -0.08
C ARG A 882 15.52 23.59 -0.23
N ALA A 883 15.10 23.10 -1.40
CA ALA A 883 15.04 21.68 -1.69
C ALA A 883 16.42 21.02 -1.60
N ARG A 884 17.48 21.66 -2.13
CA ARG A 884 18.85 21.13 -2.02
C ARG A 884 19.32 21.02 -0.58
N ALA A 885 19.11 22.06 0.25
CA ALA A 885 19.50 22.05 1.66
C ALA A 885 18.79 20.91 2.43
N ILE A 886 17.51 20.69 2.15
CA ILE A 886 16.74 19.58 2.73
C ILE A 886 17.27 18.23 2.23
N TYR A 887 17.50 18.08 0.92
CA TYR A 887 18.03 16.86 0.30
C TYR A 887 19.35 16.43 0.93
N ASP A 888 20.32 17.35 1.00
CA ASP A 888 21.65 17.10 1.53
C ASP A 888 21.55 16.66 3.00
N TRP A 889 20.69 17.30 3.79
CA TRP A 889 20.49 16.97 5.19
C TRP A 889 19.82 15.60 5.40
N VAL A 890 18.76 15.30 4.64
CA VAL A 890 18.05 14.00 4.74
C VAL A 890 19.01 12.87 4.39
N ASN A 891 19.74 12.97 3.28
CA ASN A 891 20.68 11.94 2.87
C ASN A 891 21.90 11.82 3.79
N ALA A 892 22.34 12.90 4.43
CA ALA A 892 23.40 12.82 5.43
C ALA A 892 22.95 12.16 6.74
N THR A 893 21.68 12.34 7.15
CA THR A 893 21.19 11.97 8.48
C THR A 893 20.54 10.58 8.52
N PHE A 894 19.81 10.19 7.47
CA PHE A 894 18.98 8.98 7.44
C PHE A 894 19.68 7.87 6.65
N THR A 895 20.26 6.90 7.36
CA THR A 895 21.08 5.81 6.76
C THR A 895 20.44 4.43 6.87
N THR A 896 19.30 4.31 7.57
CA THR A 896 18.59 3.06 7.82
C THR A 896 17.09 3.24 7.64
N GLU A 897 16.40 2.21 7.12
CA GLU A 897 14.97 2.28 6.79
C GLU A 897 14.04 2.24 8.01
N GLY A 898 14.49 1.75 9.18
CA GLY A 898 13.71 1.80 10.43
C GLY A 898 12.33 1.11 10.36
N ASP A 899 11.47 1.36 11.34
CA ASP A 899 10.05 0.95 11.35
C ASP A 899 9.09 2.15 11.33
N ALA A 900 9.60 3.32 10.96
CA ALA A 900 8.81 4.52 10.76
C ALA A 900 7.96 4.39 9.50
N TRP A 901 6.66 4.63 9.62
CA TRP A 901 5.72 4.53 8.51
C TRP A 901 5.34 5.88 7.88
N ASN A 902 5.81 7.00 8.46
CA ASN A 902 5.58 8.35 7.95
C ASN A 902 6.76 9.29 8.24
N ALA A 903 6.76 10.46 7.60
CA ALA A 903 7.80 11.47 7.72
C ALA A 903 8.05 11.96 9.17
N HIS A 904 7.03 12.13 10.01
CA HIS A 904 7.24 12.59 11.39
C HIS A 904 8.00 11.55 12.21
N GLN A 905 7.60 10.28 12.12
CA GLN A 905 8.27 9.19 12.82
C GLN A 905 9.69 8.99 12.32
N ALA A 906 9.90 9.15 11.01
CA ALA A 906 11.24 9.13 10.45
C ALA A 906 12.09 10.19 11.15
N LEU A 907 11.64 11.46 11.12
CA LEU A 907 12.35 12.57 11.74
C LEU A 907 12.65 12.38 13.23
N LYS A 908 11.72 11.77 13.98
CA LYS A 908 11.85 11.53 15.42
C LYS A 908 12.81 10.40 15.76
N SER A 909 12.70 9.28 15.07
CA SER A 909 13.51 8.08 15.31
C SER A 909 14.92 8.16 14.70
N GLY A 910 15.09 9.00 13.67
CA GLY A 910 16.32 9.09 12.88
C GLY A 910 16.44 8.00 11.80
N ALA A 911 15.38 7.23 11.55
CA ALA A 911 15.35 6.14 10.56
C ALA A 911 13.96 6.07 9.90
N GLY A 912 13.87 5.86 8.60
CA GLY A 912 12.58 5.87 7.89
C GLY A 912 12.69 6.11 6.40
N ASP A 913 11.55 6.23 5.73
CA ASP A 913 11.46 6.58 4.32
C ASP A 913 11.98 8.01 4.06
N ARG A 914 13.09 8.09 3.31
CA ARG A 914 13.73 9.37 2.97
C ARG A 914 12.90 10.20 1.99
N GLN A 915 12.15 9.56 1.10
CA GLN A 915 11.34 10.24 0.08
C GLN A 915 10.16 10.96 0.72
N GLU A 916 9.42 10.30 1.61
CA GLU A 916 8.31 10.93 2.33
C GLU A 916 8.79 12.07 3.22
N LEU A 917 9.92 11.86 3.94
CA LEU A 917 10.51 12.91 4.77
C LEU A 917 10.95 14.12 3.95
N PHE A 918 11.59 13.89 2.79
CA PHE A 918 11.99 14.95 1.87
C PHE A 918 10.78 15.73 1.36
N ILE A 919 9.74 15.04 0.89
CA ILE A 919 8.48 15.64 0.43
C ILE A 919 7.85 16.50 1.54
N SER A 920 7.72 15.96 2.75
CA SER A 920 7.13 16.67 3.89
C SER A 920 7.91 17.92 4.30
N LEU A 921 9.25 17.84 4.38
CA LEU A 921 10.09 18.98 4.71
C LEU A 921 10.05 20.06 3.61
N CYS A 922 10.05 19.67 2.33
CA CYS A 922 9.92 20.60 1.21
C CYS A 922 8.57 21.33 1.26
N ALA A 923 7.46 20.58 1.40
CA ALA A 923 6.13 21.16 1.54
C ALA A 923 6.05 22.14 2.72
N ALA A 924 6.56 21.76 3.89
CA ALA A 924 6.58 22.61 5.09
C ALA A 924 7.46 23.87 4.97
N SER A 925 8.48 23.86 4.10
CA SER A 925 9.30 25.03 3.77
C SER A 925 8.73 25.92 2.66
N GLY A 926 7.56 25.54 2.11
CA GLY A 926 6.89 26.27 1.03
C GLY A 926 7.45 26.00 -0.37
N VAL A 927 8.28 24.97 -0.56
CA VAL A 927 8.72 24.55 -1.89
C VAL A 927 7.53 24.02 -2.67
N ARG A 928 7.30 24.53 -3.88
CA ARG A 928 6.25 24.01 -4.76
C ARG A 928 6.66 22.67 -5.33
N LEU A 929 5.95 21.63 -4.91
CA LEU A 929 6.19 20.26 -5.33
C LEU A 929 5.42 19.92 -6.61
N ALA A 930 6.10 19.20 -7.50
CA ALA A 930 5.52 18.46 -8.60
C ALA A 930 6.04 17.01 -8.52
N PHE A 931 5.42 16.09 -9.25
CA PHE A 931 5.77 14.67 -9.22
C PHE A 931 5.84 14.11 -10.63
N ALA A 932 6.70 13.13 -10.87
CA ALA A 932 6.81 12.47 -12.15
C ALA A 932 6.97 10.96 -12.00
N CYS A 933 6.35 10.20 -12.89
CA CYS A 933 6.68 8.80 -13.11
C CYS A 933 7.35 8.65 -14.48
N VAL A 934 8.47 7.95 -14.51
CA VAL A 934 9.34 7.80 -15.68
C VAL A 934 9.24 6.37 -16.17
N ASP A 935 9.26 6.19 -17.50
CA ASP A 935 9.29 4.86 -18.09
C ASP A 935 10.54 4.11 -17.62
N ALA A 936 10.31 2.90 -17.14
CA ALA A 936 11.28 1.89 -16.74
C ALA A 936 12.12 1.36 -17.93
N THR A 937 12.14 2.13 -19.04
CA THR A 937 12.47 1.78 -20.42
C THR A 937 13.52 0.67 -20.44
N PRO A 938 13.11 -0.60 -20.61
CA PRO A 938 14.04 -1.72 -20.53
C PRO A 938 15.18 -1.49 -21.53
N PRO A 939 16.43 -1.79 -21.17
CA PRO A 939 17.59 -1.39 -21.96
C PRO A 939 17.68 -2.07 -23.35
N TYR A 940 16.72 -2.93 -23.73
CA TYR A 940 16.52 -3.42 -25.10
C TYR A 940 15.66 -2.51 -25.99
N LYS A 941 14.85 -1.60 -25.41
CA LYS A 941 14.17 -0.51 -26.13
C LYS A 941 15.22 0.57 -26.43
N ALA A 942 15.98 0.38 -27.52
CA ALA A 942 16.89 1.42 -28.01
C ALA A 942 16.13 2.72 -28.35
N ALA A 943 16.88 3.82 -28.47
CA ALA A 943 16.41 5.07 -29.07
C ALA A 943 15.63 4.81 -30.38
N PRO A 944 14.67 5.68 -30.76
CA PRO A 944 13.67 5.38 -31.77
C PRO A 944 14.29 5.24 -33.17
N GLU A 945 14.79 4.05 -33.50
CA GLU A 945 14.70 3.52 -34.85
C GLU A 945 13.24 3.08 -35.06
N GLU A 946 12.70 3.34 -36.25
CA GLU A 946 11.28 3.24 -36.63
C GLU A 946 10.62 1.86 -36.42
N SER A 947 11.32 0.85 -35.89
CA SER A 947 10.89 -0.54 -35.86
C SER A 947 10.49 -1.11 -34.49
N MET A 948 10.62 -0.37 -33.39
CA MET A 948 10.17 -0.83 -32.06
C MET A 948 8.87 -0.13 -31.62
N PRO A 949 7.92 -0.84 -30.99
CA PRO A 949 6.70 -0.23 -30.50
C PRO A 949 7.05 0.79 -29.42
N ARG A 950 6.87 2.08 -29.74
CA ARG A 950 6.77 3.15 -28.74
C ARG A 950 5.69 2.74 -27.72
N PRO A 951 5.80 3.12 -26.43
CA PRO A 951 4.65 3.07 -25.54
C PRO A 951 3.47 3.71 -26.30
N HIS A 952 2.35 3.01 -26.42
CA HIS A 952 1.22 3.54 -27.16
C HIS A 952 0.60 4.65 -26.31
N TRP A 953 1.12 5.88 -26.44
CA TRP A 953 0.85 7.03 -25.57
C TRP A 953 -0.61 7.35 -25.28
N GLY A 954 -1.55 6.92 -26.12
CA GLY A 954 -2.97 7.02 -25.79
C GLY A 954 -3.31 6.26 -24.51
N TYR A 955 -2.77 5.04 -24.38
CA TYR A 955 -3.17 3.97 -23.46
C TYR A 955 -1.92 3.26 -22.88
N PRO A 956 -1.26 3.81 -21.84
CA PRO A 956 -0.08 3.20 -21.19
C PRO A 956 -0.45 2.07 -20.21
N ASN A 957 0.31 0.98 -20.20
CA ASN A 957 0.10 -0.13 -19.25
C ASN A 957 0.63 0.24 -17.85
N ARG A 958 0.22 -0.49 -16.81
CA ARG A 958 0.66 -0.31 -15.42
C ARG A 958 2.20 -0.36 -15.27
N SER A 959 2.90 -1.09 -16.14
CA SER A 959 4.35 -1.30 -16.11
C SER A 959 5.17 -0.31 -16.98
N ASP A 960 4.55 0.48 -17.87
CA ASP A 960 5.28 1.45 -18.71
C ASP A 960 5.79 2.68 -17.92
N PHE A 961 5.46 2.83 -16.63
CA PHE A 961 5.85 3.98 -15.78
C PHE A 961 6.00 3.57 -14.31
N GLU A 962 7.20 3.15 -13.89
CA GLU A 962 7.46 2.63 -12.52
C GLU A 962 8.36 3.54 -11.67
N ASP A 963 9.24 4.35 -12.27
CA ASP A 963 10.20 5.14 -11.49
C ASP A 963 9.63 6.50 -11.06
N PHE A 964 9.47 6.71 -9.76
CA PHE A 964 8.93 7.93 -9.19
C PHE A 964 10.03 8.98 -8.90
N TYR A 965 9.75 10.23 -9.24
CA TYR A 965 10.62 11.39 -9.00
C TYR A 965 9.82 12.53 -8.36
N VAL A 966 10.46 13.21 -7.39
CA VAL A 966 10.00 14.52 -6.94
C VAL A 966 10.55 15.57 -7.90
N VAL A 967 9.71 16.49 -8.35
CA VAL A 967 10.06 17.55 -9.29
C VAL A 967 10.03 18.89 -8.58
N VAL A 968 11.16 19.59 -8.59
CA VAL A 968 11.31 20.94 -8.04
C VAL A 968 11.53 21.90 -9.19
N ARG A 969 10.70 22.94 -9.29
CA ARG A 969 10.84 23.94 -10.34
C ARG A 969 11.84 25.02 -9.92
N ALA A 970 12.91 25.15 -10.66
CA ALA A 970 13.93 26.16 -10.42
C ALA A 970 13.39 27.57 -10.72
N SER A 971 14.04 28.59 -10.18
CA SER A 971 13.77 30.01 -10.45
C SER A 971 13.99 30.38 -11.93
N SER A 972 14.81 29.60 -12.65
CA SER A 972 14.97 29.68 -14.12
C SER A 972 13.73 29.24 -14.90
N GLY A 973 12.82 28.51 -14.25
CA GLY A 973 11.64 27.88 -14.86
C GLY A 973 11.87 26.45 -15.35
N GLU A 974 13.09 25.90 -15.19
CA GLU A 974 13.42 24.50 -15.51
C GLU A 974 13.02 23.54 -14.39
N ASP A 975 12.72 22.29 -14.74
CA ASP A 975 12.39 21.24 -13.78
C ASP A 975 13.65 20.48 -13.33
N ILE A 976 13.81 20.35 -12.02
CA ILE A 976 14.84 19.54 -11.39
C ILE A 976 14.20 18.24 -10.90
N PHE A 977 14.61 17.11 -11.49
CA PHE A 977 14.13 15.79 -11.09
C PHE A 977 15.00 15.24 -9.97
N VAL A 978 14.37 14.94 -8.83
CA VAL A 978 15.04 14.51 -7.60
C VAL A 978 14.63 13.07 -7.31
N SER A 979 15.63 12.19 -7.26
CA SER A 979 15.49 10.82 -6.77
C SER A 979 16.06 10.70 -5.36
N MET A 980 15.30 10.07 -4.48
CA MET A 980 15.71 9.76 -3.10
C MET A 980 16.20 8.31 -2.95
N ILE A 981 16.26 7.55 -4.05
CA ILE A 981 16.70 6.14 -4.04
C ILE A 981 18.15 6.06 -3.57
N ASP A 982 19.07 6.78 -4.22
CA ASP A 982 20.49 6.71 -3.89
C ASP A 982 20.91 7.86 -2.98
N ARG A 983 21.40 7.51 -1.81
CA ARG A 983 21.77 8.46 -0.76
C ARG A 983 22.94 9.38 -1.11
N LEU A 984 23.91 8.87 -1.87
CA LEU A 984 25.13 9.61 -2.22
C LEU A 984 25.08 10.30 -3.58
N ARG A 985 23.93 10.25 -4.26
CA ARG A 985 23.68 10.94 -5.51
C ARG A 985 23.59 12.46 -5.28
N PRO A 986 24.15 13.30 -6.16
CA PRO A 986 23.97 14.74 -6.08
C PRO A 986 22.51 15.14 -6.32
N PHE A 987 22.07 16.21 -5.66
CA PHE A 987 20.76 16.82 -5.91
C PHE A 987 20.56 17.16 -7.41
N GLY A 988 19.49 16.62 -7.99
CA GLY A 988 19.14 16.85 -9.40
C GLY A 988 19.94 16.04 -10.43
N ASP A 989 20.85 15.14 -10.02
CA ASP A 989 21.61 14.33 -10.96
C ASP A 989 20.83 13.09 -11.42
N ILE A 990 20.69 12.97 -12.74
CA ILE A 990 19.94 11.90 -13.40
C ILE A 990 20.94 10.83 -13.87
N PRO A 991 20.65 9.53 -13.67
CA PRO A 991 21.55 8.48 -14.17
C PRO A 991 21.72 8.59 -15.69
N ALA A 992 22.92 8.35 -16.22
CA ALA A 992 23.13 8.53 -17.66
C ALA A 992 22.23 7.63 -18.52
N ARG A 993 21.87 6.44 -18.00
CA ARG A 993 20.92 5.50 -18.60
C ARG A 993 19.48 6.00 -18.68
N ARG A 994 19.11 7.06 -17.94
CA ARG A 994 17.75 7.64 -17.90
C ARG A 994 17.65 8.97 -18.65
N HIS A 995 18.74 9.46 -19.24
CA HIS A 995 18.72 10.68 -20.03
C HIS A 995 17.73 10.59 -21.19
N ASN A 996 16.84 11.58 -21.33
CA ASN A 996 15.76 11.63 -22.33
C ASN A 996 14.72 10.50 -22.18
N ALA A 997 14.62 9.85 -21.01
CA ALA A 997 13.55 8.89 -20.76
C ALA A 997 12.19 9.61 -20.73
N PRO A 998 11.14 9.05 -21.35
CA PRO A 998 9.80 9.62 -21.27
C PRO A 998 9.22 9.64 -19.86
N ALA A 999 8.41 10.65 -19.53
CA ALA A 999 7.82 10.83 -18.21
C ALA A 999 6.37 11.36 -18.26
N ILE A 1000 5.55 10.94 -17.30
CA ILE A 1000 4.27 11.57 -16.95
C ILE A 1000 4.52 12.49 -15.77
N ILE A 1001 4.19 13.78 -15.91
CA ILE A 1001 4.47 14.81 -14.90
C ILE A 1001 3.13 15.39 -14.42
N TRP A 1002 2.99 15.49 -13.09
CA TRP A 1002 1.89 16.17 -12.43
C TRP A 1002 2.40 17.44 -11.73
N ARG A 1003 1.63 18.52 -11.85
CA ARG A 1003 1.87 19.79 -11.16
C ARG A 1003 0.60 20.24 -10.44
N ASP A 1004 0.75 20.70 -9.20
CA ASP A 1004 -0.33 21.44 -8.54
C ASP A 1004 -0.64 22.73 -9.35
N GLY A 1005 -1.92 23.07 -9.47
CA GLY A 1005 -2.36 24.22 -10.24
C GLY A 1005 -1.98 25.55 -9.55
N ALA A 1006 -1.61 26.56 -10.33
CA ALA A 1006 -1.48 27.91 -9.79
C ALA A 1006 -2.87 28.46 -9.39
N ASP A 1007 -2.98 29.11 -8.24
CA ASP A 1007 -4.13 29.92 -7.81
C ASP A 1007 -5.49 29.19 -7.66
N GLY A 1008 -5.49 27.93 -7.23
CA GLY A 1008 -6.73 27.17 -6.98
C GLY A 1008 -7.43 26.68 -8.25
N HIS A 1009 -6.69 26.58 -9.35
CA HIS A 1009 -7.13 25.94 -10.59
C HIS A 1009 -6.80 24.43 -10.62
N ALA A 1010 -7.50 23.70 -11.50
CA ALA A 1010 -7.31 22.27 -11.71
C ALA A 1010 -5.83 21.93 -11.97
N SER A 1011 -5.34 20.84 -11.39
CA SER A 1011 -3.98 20.36 -11.60
C SER A 1011 -3.66 20.15 -13.07
N ASP A 1012 -2.40 20.38 -13.45
CA ASP A 1012 -1.92 20.17 -14.82
C ASP A 1012 -1.18 18.83 -14.91
N TYR A 1013 -1.44 18.10 -15.99
CA TYR A 1013 -0.76 16.84 -16.31
C TYR A 1013 -0.11 16.99 -17.68
N GLU A 1014 1.16 16.62 -17.80
CA GLU A 1014 1.89 16.70 -19.06
C GLU A 1014 2.72 15.44 -19.32
N LEU A 1015 2.91 15.15 -20.61
CA LEU A 1015 3.89 14.18 -21.09
C LEU A 1015 5.20 14.94 -21.38
N GLY A 1016 6.28 14.51 -20.75
CA GLY A 1016 7.60 15.12 -20.85
C GLY A 1016 8.72 14.11 -21.02
N PHE A 1017 9.96 14.58 -20.90
CA PHE A 1017 11.16 13.76 -20.93
C PHE A 1017 12.13 14.22 -19.84
N LEU A 1018 12.90 13.29 -19.29
CA LEU A 1018 14.03 13.64 -18.43
C LEU A 1018 15.11 14.40 -19.22
N PRO A 1019 15.81 15.36 -18.60
CA PRO A 1019 16.95 16.05 -19.20
C PRO A 1019 18.01 15.11 -19.77
N GLY A 1020 18.61 15.50 -20.91
CA GLY A 1020 19.71 14.78 -21.54
C GLY A 1020 21.09 15.11 -20.96
N GLY A 1021 22.09 14.27 -21.25
CA GLY A 1021 23.47 14.49 -20.81
C GLY A 1021 24.49 13.48 -21.37
N SER A 1022 25.77 13.67 -21.03
CA SER A 1022 26.88 12.80 -21.50
C SER A 1022 26.94 11.45 -20.77
N ARG A 1023 27.36 10.40 -21.48
CA ARG A 1023 27.58 9.04 -20.95
C ARG A 1023 28.87 8.89 -20.15
N GLU A 1024 29.86 9.77 -20.36
CA GLU A 1024 31.14 9.71 -19.62
C GLU A 1024 31.00 10.08 -18.12
N LYS A 1025 29.79 10.44 -17.67
CA LYS A 1025 29.46 10.60 -16.25
C LYS A 1025 29.63 9.28 -15.47
N ASP A 1026 29.27 8.15 -16.07
CA ASP A 1026 29.39 6.82 -15.47
C ASP A 1026 30.63 6.10 -16.05
N ARG A 1027 31.77 6.12 -15.33
CA ARG A 1027 33.05 5.55 -15.80
C ARG A 1027 33.94 4.98 -14.70
N PHE A 1028 34.89 4.14 -15.09
CA PHE A 1028 35.99 3.62 -14.29
C PHE A 1028 37.31 4.25 -14.73
N GLU A 1029 38.13 4.72 -13.79
CA GLU A 1029 39.49 5.15 -14.06
C GLU A 1029 40.48 4.32 -13.23
N ASN A 1030 41.42 3.63 -13.86
CA ASN A 1030 42.52 2.95 -13.16
C ASN A 1030 43.83 3.68 -13.42
N ARG A 1031 44.60 3.95 -12.37
CA ARG A 1031 45.96 4.50 -12.49
C ARG A 1031 46.91 3.65 -11.69
N VAL A 1032 48.07 3.32 -12.23
CA VAL A 1032 49.08 2.56 -11.50
C VAL A 1032 50.48 2.96 -11.93
N THR A 1033 51.36 3.14 -10.95
CA THR A 1033 52.80 3.28 -11.14
C THR A 1033 53.49 2.02 -10.64
N ILE A 1034 54.31 1.42 -11.49
CA ILE A 1034 54.98 0.14 -11.28
C ILE A 1034 56.47 0.40 -11.34
N ALA A 1035 57.17 0.26 -10.21
CA ALA A 1035 58.63 0.34 -10.17
C ALA A 1035 59.23 -1.07 -10.20
N LEU A 1036 59.95 -1.40 -11.27
CA LEU A 1036 60.55 -2.71 -11.47
C LEU A 1036 61.91 -2.81 -10.78
N GLY A 1037 62.16 -3.92 -10.07
CA GLY A 1037 63.45 -4.32 -9.57
C GLY A 1037 64.28 -5.07 -10.61
N ALA A 1038 65.61 -4.96 -10.53
CA ALA A 1038 66.52 -5.69 -11.41
C ALA A 1038 66.47 -7.22 -11.23
N ASP A 1039 65.92 -7.70 -10.12
CA ASP A 1039 65.68 -9.12 -9.80
C ASP A 1039 64.33 -9.64 -10.33
N GLY A 1040 63.53 -8.77 -10.95
CA GLY A 1040 62.20 -9.08 -11.46
C GLY A 1040 61.05 -8.87 -10.47
N SER A 1041 61.33 -8.40 -9.25
CA SER A 1041 60.30 -7.93 -8.31
C SER A 1041 59.71 -6.58 -8.76
N ALA A 1042 58.58 -6.17 -8.20
CA ALA A 1042 58.00 -4.85 -8.45
C ALA A 1042 57.27 -4.30 -7.23
N THR A 1043 57.29 -2.98 -7.07
CA THR A 1043 56.41 -2.25 -6.15
C THR A 1043 55.37 -1.49 -6.96
N LEU A 1044 54.11 -1.57 -6.55
CA LEU A 1044 52.97 -0.94 -7.22
C LEU A 1044 52.35 0.09 -6.29
N GLU A 1045 52.01 1.24 -6.86
CA GLU A 1045 51.21 2.30 -6.24
C GLU A 1045 50.12 2.68 -7.23
N GLY A 1046 48.85 2.50 -6.87
CA GLY A 1046 47.76 2.70 -7.81
C GLY A 1046 46.44 3.13 -7.17
N SER A 1047 45.50 3.52 -8.02
CA SER A 1047 44.14 3.89 -7.65
C SER A 1047 43.11 3.39 -8.67
N ILE A 1048 41.96 2.95 -8.16
CA ILE A 1048 40.75 2.60 -8.93
C ILE A 1048 39.67 3.63 -8.58
N THR A 1049 39.14 4.34 -9.56
CA THR A 1049 38.15 5.40 -9.38
C THR A 1049 36.85 5.06 -10.11
N VAL A 1050 35.72 5.03 -9.39
CA VAL A 1050 34.38 4.74 -9.96
C VAL A 1050 33.51 6.00 -9.89
N HIS A 1051 32.97 6.42 -11.04
CA HIS A 1051 32.12 7.61 -11.18
C HIS A 1051 30.64 7.26 -11.39
N GLY A 1052 29.77 8.21 -11.03
CA GLY A 1052 28.35 8.20 -11.37
C GLY A 1052 27.49 7.21 -10.57
N GLU A 1053 26.38 6.72 -11.11
CA GLU A 1053 25.35 5.95 -10.37
C GLU A 1053 25.94 4.76 -9.61
N ARG A 1054 26.78 3.96 -10.28
CA ARG A 1054 27.44 2.77 -9.68
C ARG A 1054 28.31 3.11 -8.48
N SER A 1055 28.88 4.31 -8.44
CA SER A 1055 29.70 4.77 -7.32
C SER A 1055 28.86 4.92 -6.05
N TYR A 1056 27.61 5.38 -6.18
CA TYR A 1056 26.74 5.64 -5.03
C TYR A 1056 26.35 4.32 -4.34
N ASP A 1057 25.93 3.32 -5.11
CA ASP A 1057 25.58 2.00 -4.59
C ASP A 1057 26.77 1.28 -3.93
N LEU A 1058 27.94 1.29 -4.60
CA LEU A 1058 29.14 0.65 -4.07
C LEU A 1058 29.61 1.31 -2.77
N LYS A 1059 29.62 2.65 -2.70
CA LYS A 1059 29.92 3.38 -1.46
C LYS A 1059 28.93 3.00 -0.36
N GLU A 1060 27.63 2.91 -0.70
CA GLU A 1060 26.55 2.47 0.19
C GLU A 1060 26.43 0.95 0.41
N SER A 1061 27.46 0.19 0.03
CA SER A 1061 27.77 -1.14 0.55
C SER A 1061 29.06 -1.10 1.36
N MET A 1062 30.13 -0.52 0.81
CA MET A 1062 31.46 -0.54 1.40
C MET A 1062 31.57 0.22 2.73
N ARG A 1063 30.83 1.33 2.95
CA ARG A 1063 31.02 2.14 4.18
C ARG A 1063 30.46 1.52 5.48
N THR A 1064 29.93 0.30 5.41
CA THR A 1064 29.56 -0.54 6.57
C THR A 1064 30.46 -1.77 6.73
N THR A 1065 31.36 -2.02 5.77
CA THR A 1065 32.25 -3.19 5.76
C THR A 1065 33.57 -2.84 6.45
N PRO A 1066 34.12 -3.72 7.31
CA PRO A 1066 35.43 -3.52 7.92
C PRO A 1066 36.53 -3.31 6.87
N ASN A 1067 37.48 -2.41 7.16
CA ASN A 1067 38.52 -2.03 6.20
C ASN A 1067 39.43 -3.21 5.81
N ASP A 1068 39.69 -4.15 6.71
CA ASP A 1068 40.48 -5.36 6.45
C ASP A 1068 39.79 -6.31 5.47
N GLU A 1069 38.46 -6.43 5.56
CA GLU A 1069 37.65 -7.19 4.59
C GLU A 1069 37.67 -6.50 3.22
N LEU A 1070 37.44 -5.18 3.16
CA LEU A 1070 37.54 -4.40 1.92
C LEU A 1070 38.93 -4.50 1.27
N CYS A 1071 39.99 -4.46 2.07
CA CYS A 1071 41.35 -4.62 1.59
C CYS A 1071 41.62 -6.03 1.07
N SER A 1072 41.05 -7.06 1.71
CA SER A 1072 41.16 -8.44 1.25
C SER A 1072 40.42 -8.66 -0.07
N GLU A 1073 39.24 -8.06 -0.24
CA GLU A 1073 38.49 -8.07 -1.51
C GLU A 1073 39.24 -7.33 -2.62
N LEU A 1074 39.83 -6.17 -2.31
CA LEU A 1074 40.66 -5.42 -3.24
C LEU A 1074 41.93 -6.20 -3.60
N GLU A 1075 42.61 -6.82 -2.63
CA GLU A 1075 43.77 -7.68 -2.88
C GLU A 1075 43.41 -8.86 -3.77
N ALA A 1076 42.27 -9.53 -3.53
CA ALA A 1076 41.79 -10.62 -4.39
C ALA A 1076 41.53 -10.14 -5.82
N THR A 1077 40.95 -8.94 -5.97
CA THR A 1077 40.72 -8.29 -7.27
C THR A 1077 42.05 -7.98 -7.97
N LEU A 1078 42.99 -7.35 -7.28
CA LEU A 1078 44.31 -6.98 -7.81
C LEU A 1078 45.19 -8.20 -8.10
N ALA A 1079 45.11 -9.26 -7.30
CA ALA A 1079 45.85 -10.51 -7.51
C ALA A 1079 45.44 -11.22 -8.81
N SER A 1080 44.22 -10.97 -9.30
CA SER A 1080 43.76 -11.44 -10.62
C SER A 1080 44.42 -10.67 -11.79
N GLN A 1081 44.84 -9.43 -11.55
CA GLN A 1081 45.48 -8.54 -12.52
C GLN A 1081 47.02 -8.61 -12.45
N TYR A 1082 47.55 -8.80 -11.24
CA TYR A 1082 48.97 -8.86 -10.92
C TYR A 1082 49.25 -10.13 -10.12
N GLN A 1083 49.72 -11.17 -10.81
CA GLN A 1083 49.88 -12.50 -10.20
C GLN A 1083 50.85 -12.47 -9.01
N GLY A 1084 50.37 -12.84 -7.83
CA GLY A 1084 51.17 -12.84 -6.60
C GLY A 1084 51.39 -11.45 -5.99
N PHE A 1085 50.47 -10.52 -6.26
CA PHE A 1085 50.36 -9.25 -5.53
C PHE A 1085 50.06 -9.50 -4.06
N GLU A 1086 50.85 -8.87 -3.19
CA GLU A 1086 50.66 -8.81 -1.75
C GLU A 1086 50.42 -7.33 -1.39
N VAL A 1087 49.25 -7.01 -0.84
CA VAL A 1087 48.90 -5.62 -0.47
C VAL A 1087 49.70 -5.19 0.76
N SER A 1088 50.29 -4.00 0.73
CA SER A 1088 50.96 -3.39 1.89
C SER A 1088 50.10 -2.32 2.55
N GLU A 1089 49.39 -1.52 1.76
CA GLU A 1089 48.49 -0.48 2.22
C GLU A 1089 47.31 -0.36 1.26
N CYS A 1090 46.15 -0.02 1.79
CA CYS A 1090 44.89 0.12 1.06
C CYS A 1090 44.04 1.15 1.80
N ILE A 1091 43.60 2.18 1.09
CA ILE A 1091 42.76 3.24 1.65
C ILE A 1091 41.63 3.58 0.67
N PHE A 1092 40.48 3.93 1.24
CA PHE A 1092 39.26 4.24 0.50
C PHE A 1092 38.84 5.69 0.78
N PRO A 1093 39.58 6.69 0.24
CA PRO A 1093 39.31 8.08 0.57
C PRO A 1093 37.92 8.49 0.08
N ARG A 1094 37.25 9.35 0.87
CA ARG A 1094 35.98 9.98 0.51
C ARG A 1094 34.80 9.01 0.29
N ILE A 1095 34.87 7.81 0.87
CA ILE A 1095 33.82 6.77 0.74
C ILE A 1095 32.43 7.23 1.21
N GLY A 1096 32.36 8.23 2.10
CA GLY A 1096 31.12 8.83 2.58
C GLY A 1096 30.75 10.18 1.93
N GLU A 1097 31.52 10.68 0.96
CA GLU A 1097 31.27 12.00 0.36
C GLU A 1097 30.26 11.91 -0.80
N VAL A 1098 29.27 12.81 -0.78
CA VAL A 1098 28.20 12.91 -1.79
C VAL A 1098 28.78 13.38 -3.13
N GLY A 1099 28.34 12.76 -4.22
CA GLY A 1099 28.73 13.14 -5.58
C GLY A 1099 30.18 12.87 -5.99
N GLN A 1100 31.09 12.68 -5.02
CA GLN A 1100 32.48 12.32 -5.29
C GLN A 1100 32.57 10.88 -5.80
N PRO A 1101 33.50 10.58 -6.71
CA PRO A 1101 33.73 9.22 -7.13
C PRO A 1101 34.28 8.38 -5.96
N LEU A 1102 34.03 7.07 -6.02
CA LEU A 1102 34.65 6.11 -5.13
C LEU A 1102 36.09 5.96 -5.57
N VAL A 1103 37.06 6.17 -4.69
CA VAL A 1103 38.48 5.97 -4.97
C VAL A 1103 38.99 4.86 -4.06
N GLN A 1104 39.69 3.89 -4.63
CA GLN A 1104 40.36 2.81 -3.92
C GLN A 1104 41.86 2.93 -4.21
N GLU A 1105 42.65 3.43 -3.25
CA GLU A 1105 44.09 3.57 -3.39
C GLU A 1105 44.80 2.40 -2.73
N TYR A 1106 45.88 1.93 -3.35
CA TYR A 1106 46.62 0.78 -2.87
C TYR A 1106 48.12 0.92 -3.12
N THR A 1107 48.89 0.36 -2.21
CA THR A 1107 50.30 0.03 -2.41
C THR A 1107 50.53 -1.44 -2.15
N GLY A 1108 51.45 -2.04 -2.88
CA GLY A 1108 51.79 -3.44 -2.67
C GLY A 1108 53.02 -3.86 -3.44
N SER A 1109 53.33 -5.15 -3.36
CA SER A 1109 54.48 -5.71 -4.05
C SER A 1109 54.14 -6.99 -4.79
N VAL A 1110 54.85 -7.25 -5.87
CA VAL A 1110 54.78 -8.49 -6.63
C VAL A 1110 56.16 -9.10 -6.63
N ARG A 1111 56.28 -10.33 -6.11
CA ARG A 1111 57.60 -10.99 -5.95
C ARG A 1111 58.29 -11.30 -7.28
N ARG A 1112 57.52 -11.53 -8.35
CA ARG A 1112 58.04 -11.81 -9.69
C ARG A 1112 57.10 -11.28 -10.75
N MET A 1113 57.30 -10.03 -11.15
CA MET A 1113 56.55 -9.35 -12.21
C MET A 1113 57.27 -9.41 -13.57
N ALA A 1114 58.61 -9.36 -13.56
CA ALA A 1114 59.43 -9.54 -14.75
C ALA A 1114 60.31 -10.79 -14.62
N THR A 1115 60.67 -11.38 -15.76
CA THR A 1115 61.60 -12.50 -15.83
C THR A 1115 63.01 -11.97 -16.13
N PRO A 1116 63.98 -12.12 -15.21
CA PRO A 1116 65.35 -11.67 -15.43
C PRO A 1116 66.12 -12.63 -16.35
N GLY A 1117 66.86 -12.05 -17.30
CA GLY A 1117 67.77 -12.74 -18.20
C GLY A 1117 69.18 -12.12 -18.19
N ASP A 1118 70.03 -12.57 -19.12
CA ASP A 1118 71.49 -12.36 -19.12
C ASP A 1118 71.92 -10.88 -19.07
N SER A 1119 71.16 -10.01 -19.71
CA SER A 1119 71.24 -8.53 -19.64
C SER A 1119 69.91 -7.89 -20.08
N ARG A 1120 68.78 -8.57 -19.81
CA ARG A 1120 67.43 -8.15 -20.22
C ARG A 1120 66.40 -8.49 -19.15
N LEU A 1121 65.35 -7.69 -19.04
CA LEU A 1121 64.13 -8.01 -18.28
C LEU A 1121 62.97 -8.14 -19.27
N THR A 1122 62.16 -9.19 -19.13
CA THR A 1122 60.96 -9.37 -19.95
C THR A 1122 59.73 -9.48 -19.07
N LEU A 1123 58.68 -8.70 -19.37
CA LEU A 1123 57.39 -8.77 -18.69
C LEU A 1123 56.26 -8.70 -19.70
N GLU A 1124 55.11 -9.29 -19.39
CA GLU A 1124 53.87 -9.02 -20.12
C GLU A 1124 53.31 -7.66 -19.70
N LEU A 1125 52.57 -6.98 -20.58
CA LEU A 1125 51.92 -5.72 -20.25
C LEU A 1125 51.04 -5.89 -18.99
N PRO A 1126 51.37 -5.24 -17.87
CA PRO A 1126 50.67 -5.49 -16.61
C PRO A 1126 49.31 -4.80 -16.55
N GLY A 1127 48.42 -5.31 -15.69
CA GLY A 1127 47.05 -4.80 -15.49
C GLY A 1127 45.97 -5.74 -16.00
N GLU A 1128 44.71 -5.33 -15.81
CA GLU A 1128 43.53 -6.10 -16.23
C GLU A 1128 43.53 -6.36 -17.74
N LYS A 1129 43.24 -7.60 -18.16
CA LYS A 1129 43.20 -7.98 -19.57
C LYS A 1129 41.79 -7.81 -20.12
N LEU A 1130 41.43 -6.59 -20.55
CA LEU A 1130 40.08 -6.27 -21.04
C LEU A 1130 39.69 -7.09 -22.29
N GLY A 1131 40.64 -7.41 -23.16
CA GLY A 1131 40.41 -8.33 -24.29
C GLY A 1131 40.02 -9.74 -23.84
N ARG A 1132 40.52 -10.19 -22.68
CA ARG A 1132 40.10 -11.46 -22.07
C ARG A 1132 38.70 -11.36 -21.47
N LEU A 1133 38.35 -10.25 -20.83
CA LEU A 1133 36.98 -10.02 -20.33
C LEU A 1133 35.97 -9.97 -21.47
N MET A 1134 36.26 -9.19 -22.52
CA MET A 1134 35.41 -9.09 -23.72
C MET A 1134 35.28 -10.41 -24.47
N SER A 1135 36.16 -11.40 -24.23
CA SER A 1135 36.02 -12.73 -24.85
C SER A 1135 34.71 -13.43 -24.51
N ILE A 1136 34.03 -13.02 -23.43
CA ILE A 1136 32.68 -13.50 -23.09
C ILE A 1136 31.64 -13.14 -24.17
N LEU A 1137 31.86 -12.06 -24.93
CA LEU A 1137 31.02 -11.64 -26.06
C LEU A 1137 31.23 -12.56 -27.27
N VAL A 1138 32.40 -13.19 -27.39
CA VAL A 1138 32.85 -13.96 -28.57
C VAL A 1138 33.21 -15.42 -28.25
N GLY A 1139 32.51 -16.02 -27.29
CA GLY A 1139 32.75 -17.41 -26.87
C GLY A 1139 32.33 -18.50 -27.87
N SER A 1140 31.51 -18.16 -28.86
CA SER A 1140 30.96 -19.10 -29.85
C SER A 1140 31.75 -19.06 -31.17
N ARG A 1141 31.70 -20.14 -31.96
CA ARG A 1141 32.35 -20.17 -33.29
C ARG A 1141 31.59 -19.37 -34.35
N LYS A 1142 30.27 -19.29 -34.21
CA LYS A 1142 29.32 -18.55 -35.04
C LYS A 1142 28.19 -18.06 -34.13
N ARG A 1143 27.43 -17.08 -34.59
CA ARG A 1143 26.20 -16.64 -33.93
C ARG A 1143 25.08 -16.45 -34.91
N ASP A 1144 23.87 -16.71 -34.43
CA ASP A 1144 22.64 -16.53 -35.19
C ASP A 1144 21.78 -15.36 -34.62
N SER A 1145 22.06 -14.89 -33.39
CA SER A 1145 21.39 -13.72 -32.77
C SER A 1145 22.33 -12.54 -32.54
N ASP A 1146 21.75 -11.32 -32.46
CA ASP A 1146 22.46 -10.11 -32.05
C ASP A 1146 23.18 -10.30 -30.70
N ILE A 1147 24.26 -9.55 -30.48
CA ILE A 1147 24.76 -9.30 -29.12
C ILE A 1147 24.13 -7.98 -28.67
N VAL A 1148 23.27 -8.02 -27.65
CA VAL A 1148 22.66 -6.83 -27.07
C VAL A 1148 23.42 -6.43 -25.82
N LEU A 1149 24.05 -5.25 -25.87
CA LEU A 1149 24.65 -4.63 -24.71
C LEU A 1149 23.62 -3.73 -24.07
N ASN A 1150 23.25 -4.03 -22.83
CA ASN A 1150 22.21 -3.34 -22.08
C ASN A 1150 22.79 -2.55 -20.89
N PHE A 1151 24.09 -2.27 -20.95
CA PHE A 1151 24.87 -1.57 -19.94
C PHE A 1151 25.84 -0.60 -20.61
N ASP A 1152 26.19 0.46 -19.90
CA ASP A 1152 27.29 1.36 -20.26
C ASP A 1152 28.55 0.96 -19.49
N LEU A 1153 29.68 0.76 -20.16
CA LEU A 1153 31.00 0.57 -19.56
C LEU A 1153 31.98 1.52 -20.22
N VAL A 1154 32.35 2.57 -19.50
CA VAL A 1154 33.47 3.44 -19.87
C VAL A 1154 34.60 3.14 -18.90
N GLN A 1155 35.76 2.72 -19.40
CA GLN A 1155 36.96 2.48 -18.58
C GLN A 1155 38.17 3.17 -19.21
N THR A 1156 38.95 3.86 -18.39
CA THR A 1156 40.21 4.48 -18.79
C THR A 1156 41.32 4.06 -17.86
N ASP A 1157 42.43 3.56 -18.40
CA ASP A 1157 43.58 3.14 -17.61
C ASP A 1157 44.84 3.94 -17.98
N GLU A 1158 45.63 4.33 -16.98
CA GLU A 1158 46.96 4.89 -17.13
C GLU A 1158 47.97 4.05 -16.33
N ILE A 1159 48.84 3.34 -17.03
CA ILE A 1159 49.87 2.46 -16.43
C ILE A 1159 51.24 3.08 -16.71
N ARG A 1160 51.97 3.42 -15.64
CA ARG A 1160 53.34 3.93 -15.70
C ARG A 1160 54.30 2.86 -15.20
N ILE A 1161 55.28 2.48 -16.01
CA ILE A 1161 56.27 1.46 -15.67
C ILE A 1161 57.65 2.10 -15.62
N ARG A 1162 58.27 2.17 -14.44
CA ARG A 1162 59.63 2.69 -14.24
C ARG A 1162 60.64 1.57 -14.44
N ALA A 1163 61.64 1.82 -15.27
CA ALA A 1163 62.77 0.92 -15.44
C ALA A 1163 63.66 0.90 -14.17
N PRO A 1164 64.28 -0.24 -13.82
CA PRO A 1164 65.33 -0.26 -12.80
C PRO A 1164 66.56 0.51 -13.28
N GLU A 1165 67.37 0.99 -12.33
CA GLU A 1165 68.60 1.72 -12.64
C GLU A 1165 69.50 0.92 -13.61
N GLY A 1166 69.91 1.56 -14.72
CA GLY A 1166 70.73 0.93 -15.75
C GLY A 1166 69.96 0.08 -16.77
N TYR A 1167 68.63 0.18 -16.85
CA TYR A 1167 67.81 -0.45 -17.89
C TYR A 1167 67.03 0.58 -18.72
N ALA A 1168 66.80 0.28 -19.98
CA ALA A 1168 65.95 1.08 -20.88
C ALA A 1168 65.00 0.19 -21.68
N PHE A 1169 63.79 0.69 -21.98
CA PHE A 1169 62.81 -0.02 -22.80
C PHE A 1169 63.31 -0.19 -24.24
N SER A 1170 63.25 -1.43 -24.74
CA SER A 1170 63.67 -1.82 -26.09
C SER A 1170 62.56 -2.62 -26.77
N GLY A 1171 62.09 -2.18 -27.94
CA GLY A 1171 60.98 -2.85 -28.65
C GLY A 1171 59.60 -2.60 -28.02
N VAL A 1172 59.19 -1.34 -27.98
CA VAL A 1172 57.85 -0.93 -27.53
C VAL A 1172 56.77 -1.39 -28.55
N PRO A 1173 55.57 -1.81 -28.12
CA PRO A 1173 54.48 -2.17 -29.03
C PRO A 1173 53.91 -0.97 -29.82
N ASN A 1174 53.17 -1.25 -30.89
CA ASN A 1174 52.45 -0.22 -31.65
C ASN A 1174 51.11 0.13 -30.98
N ASP A 1175 50.68 1.39 -31.11
CA ASP A 1175 49.35 1.83 -30.73
C ASP A 1175 48.25 1.05 -31.47
N LEU A 1176 47.13 0.84 -30.78
CA LEU A 1176 45.93 0.19 -31.31
C LEU A 1176 44.72 1.09 -31.08
N VAL A 1177 43.98 1.44 -32.13
CA VAL A 1177 42.80 2.31 -32.06
C VAL A 1177 41.65 1.72 -32.87
N TYR A 1178 40.52 1.55 -32.22
CA TYR A 1178 39.23 1.15 -32.78
C TYR A 1178 38.18 2.22 -32.38
N PRO A 1179 37.83 3.16 -33.27
CA PRO A 1179 37.06 4.36 -32.89
C PRO A 1179 35.53 4.20 -33.03
N THR A 1180 35.02 2.98 -33.25
CA THR A 1180 33.64 2.75 -33.70
C THR A 1180 32.75 2.17 -32.61
N ALA A 1181 31.70 2.89 -32.19
CA ALA A 1181 30.67 2.34 -31.31
C ALA A 1181 29.96 1.11 -31.93
N PRO A 1182 29.41 0.16 -31.14
CA PRO A 1182 29.30 0.21 -29.67
C PRO A 1182 30.56 -0.21 -28.90
N LEU A 1183 31.65 -0.62 -29.57
CA LEU A 1183 32.97 -0.91 -28.97
C LEU A 1183 34.04 0.08 -29.47
N THR A 1184 34.32 1.11 -28.67
CA THR A 1184 35.49 1.97 -28.89
C THR A 1184 36.63 1.50 -28.00
N TYR A 1185 37.82 1.25 -28.56
CA TYR A 1185 39.01 0.84 -27.82
C TYR A 1185 40.25 1.60 -28.29
N GLU A 1186 41.01 2.17 -27.38
CA GLU A 1186 42.31 2.79 -27.63
C GLU A 1186 43.35 2.22 -26.67
N LEU A 1187 44.52 1.85 -27.17
CA LEU A 1187 45.70 1.47 -26.39
C LEU A 1187 46.92 2.17 -27.01
N LYS A 1188 47.56 3.06 -26.25
CA LYS A 1188 48.67 3.89 -26.73
C LYS A 1188 49.89 3.77 -25.83
N PHE A 1189 51.07 3.79 -26.43
CA PHE A 1189 52.36 3.66 -25.74
C PHE A 1189 53.23 4.89 -25.95
N ARG A 1190 53.84 5.39 -24.88
CA ARG A 1190 54.76 6.53 -24.93
C ARG A 1190 55.89 6.34 -23.94
N VAL A 1191 57.13 6.48 -24.40
CA VAL A 1191 58.32 6.46 -23.52
C VAL A 1191 58.65 7.89 -23.10
N GLU A 1192 58.71 8.14 -21.81
CA GLU A 1192 59.12 9.40 -21.17
C GLU A 1192 60.33 9.13 -20.28
N ASP A 1193 61.54 9.50 -20.73
CA ASP A 1193 62.80 9.24 -20.02
C ASP A 1193 63.03 7.75 -19.66
N ASP A 1194 62.94 7.39 -18.38
CA ASP A 1194 63.06 6.03 -17.82
C ASP A 1194 61.70 5.36 -17.54
N GLU A 1195 60.59 5.97 -17.95
CA GLU A 1195 59.23 5.47 -17.80
C GLU A 1195 58.58 5.08 -19.15
N LEU A 1196 57.81 3.98 -19.15
CA LEU A 1196 56.83 3.69 -20.20
C LEU A 1196 55.43 4.04 -19.68
N VAL A 1197 54.77 4.99 -20.36
CA VAL A 1197 53.38 5.37 -20.11
C VAL A 1197 52.48 4.66 -21.11
N VAL A 1198 51.54 3.86 -20.60
CA VAL A 1198 50.53 3.16 -21.38
C VAL A 1198 49.17 3.73 -21.03
N THR A 1199 48.44 4.24 -22.02
CA THR A 1199 47.06 4.72 -21.82
C THR A 1199 46.09 3.83 -22.56
N ARG A 1200 45.01 3.43 -21.89
CA ARG A 1200 43.95 2.59 -22.45
C ARG A 1200 42.60 3.26 -22.25
N LYS A 1201 41.72 3.24 -23.25
CA LYS A 1201 40.31 3.67 -23.14
C LYS A 1201 39.42 2.61 -23.77
N LEU A 1202 38.46 2.10 -23.02
CA LEU A 1202 37.39 1.22 -23.48
C LEU A 1202 36.05 1.94 -23.28
N VAL A 1203 35.23 1.97 -24.32
CA VAL A 1203 33.82 2.35 -24.25
C VAL A 1203 33.01 1.23 -24.87
N LEU A 1204 32.24 0.53 -24.03
CA LEU A 1204 31.20 -0.41 -24.40
C LEU A 1204 29.86 0.23 -24.02
N GLY A 1205 29.16 0.79 -24.98
CA GLY A 1205 27.87 1.43 -24.76
C GLY A 1205 26.69 0.50 -25.09
N PRO A 1206 25.46 0.85 -24.68
CA PRO A 1206 24.26 0.18 -25.12
C PRO A 1206 24.17 0.27 -26.64
N GLY A 1207 23.90 -0.87 -27.24
CA GLY A 1207 23.98 -1.06 -28.68
C GLY A 1207 23.90 -2.54 -29.04
N ARG A 1208 23.96 -2.82 -30.34
CA ARG A 1208 23.86 -4.18 -30.88
C ARG A 1208 25.02 -4.45 -31.81
N PHE A 1209 25.58 -5.66 -31.73
CA PHE A 1209 26.38 -6.22 -32.81
C PHE A 1209 25.53 -7.24 -33.55
N ARG A 1210 25.34 -7.05 -34.85
CA ARG A 1210 24.56 -7.97 -35.67
C ARG A 1210 25.38 -9.22 -36.01
N PRO A 1211 24.75 -10.36 -36.36
CA PRO A 1211 25.47 -11.57 -36.76
C PRO A 1211 26.50 -11.35 -37.88
N GLU A 1212 26.24 -10.43 -38.81
CA GLU A 1212 27.17 -10.11 -39.91
C GLU A 1212 28.47 -9.44 -39.42
N GLU A 1213 28.39 -8.71 -38.31
CA GLU A 1213 29.51 -7.99 -37.68
C GLU A 1213 30.31 -8.88 -36.72
N TYR A 1214 29.79 -10.07 -36.39
CA TYR A 1214 30.38 -10.97 -35.39
C TYR A 1214 31.82 -11.38 -35.73
N SER A 1215 32.09 -11.70 -37.00
CA SER A 1215 33.43 -12.11 -37.44
C SER A 1215 34.46 -10.98 -37.30
N ASP A 1216 34.03 -9.73 -37.54
CA ASP A 1216 34.87 -8.55 -37.35
C ASP A 1216 35.09 -8.28 -35.86
N LEU A 1217 34.06 -8.42 -35.02
CA LEU A 1217 34.17 -8.30 -33.56
C LEU A 1217 35.12 -9.36 -32.97
N VAL A 1218 35.06 -10.62 -33.44
CA VAL A 1218 35.97 -11.70 -33.04
C VAL A 1218 37.42 -11.32 -33.35
N GLU A 1219 37.69 -10.83 -34.56
CA GLU A 1219 39.04 -10.43 -34.97
C GLU A 1219 39.51 -9.16 -34.23
N GLN A 1220 38.62 -8.20 -33.96
CA GLN A 1220 38.91 -7.02 -33.13
C GLN A 1220 39.32 -7.43 -31.72
N ILE A 1221 38.51 -8.23 -31.02
CA ILE A 1221 38.80 -8.69 -29.64
C ILE A 1221 40.09 -9.53 -29.62
N LYS A 1222 40.33 -10.35 -30.64
CA LYS A 1222 41.57 -11.12 -30.77
C LYS A 1222 42.79 -10.22 -30.94
N ARG A 1223 42.70 -9.15 -31.74
CA ARG A 1223 43.79 -8.17 -31.90
C ARG A 1223 44.02 -7.36 -30.62
N ILE A 1224 42.95 -6.98 -29.92
CA ILE A 1224 43.04 -6.34 -28.60
C ILE A 1224 43.78 -7.27 -27.63
N LYS A 1225 43.38 -8.54 -27.55
CA LYS A 1225 44.05 -9.53 -26.71
C LYS A 1225 45.52 -9.69 -27.07
N GLN A 1226 45.85 -9.80 -28.36
CA GLN A 1226 47.25 -9.89 -28.81
C GLN A 1226 48.07 -8.65 -28.43
N ALA A 1227 47.48 -7.46 -28.53
CA ALA A 1227 48.15 -6.23 -28.13
C ALA A 1227 48.34 -6.16 -26.61
N GLU A 1228 47.36 -6.59 -25.82
CA GLU A 1228 47.46 -6.67 -24.35
C GLU A 1228 48.38 -7.78 -23.86
N ASP A 1229 48.58 -8.86 -24.62
CA ASP A 1229 49.52 -9.95 -24.33
C ASP A 1229 50.95 -9.64 -24.84
N SER A 1230 51.20 -8.41 -25.32
CA SER A 1230 52.52 -7.99 -25.79
C SER A 1230 53.58 -8.10 -24.69
N THR A 1231 54.72 -8.67 -25.04
CA THR A 1231 55.89 -8.74 -24.15
C THR A 1231 56.70 -7.45 -24.26
N LEU A 1232 56.87 -6.76 -23.14
CA LEU A 1232 57.78 -5.63 -22.99
C LEU A 1232 59.18 -6.15 -22.67
N THR A 1233 60.20 -5.59 -23.32
CA THR A 1233 61.61 -5.93 -23.06
C THR A 1233 62.37 -4.69 -22.60
N LEU A 1234 63.13 -4.83 -21.52
CA LEU A 1234 64.09 -3.82 -21.07
C LEU A 1234 65.50 -4.40 -21.25
N VAL A 1235 66.42 -3.59 -21.75
CA VAL A 1235 67.83 -3.99 -21.96
C VAL A 1235 68.70 -3.18 -21.03
N LYS A 1236 69.67 -3.85 -20.40
CA LYS A 1236 70.66 -3.21 -19.55
C LYS A 1236 71.59 -2.34 -20.42
N SER A 1237 71.71 -1.05 -20.10
CA SER A 1237 72.49 -0.08 -20.87
C SER A 1237 74.00 -0.26 -20.75
#